data_AF-A0A0G2J931-F1
#
_entry.id   AF-A0A0G2J931-F1
#
_cell.length_a   1.000
_cell.length_b   1.000
_cell.length_c   1.000
_cell.angle_alpha   90.00
_cell.angle_beta   90.00
_cell.angle_gamma   90.00
#
_symmetry.space_group_name_H-M   'P 1'
#
loop_
_entity.id
_entity.type
_entity.pdbx_description
1 polymer ?
#
loop_
_entity_poly.entity_id
_entity_poly.type
_entity_poly.pdbx_seq_one_letter_code
_entity_poly.pdbx_strand_id
1 'polypeptide(L)'
;MSTVVSFLDSGRNGWSVLHLQIAAVAVFVVAVVSSVLLFVLRKPKMKHDSAIYTFFKFFYASFVKPHESYGEGGQQLALESFYKTQAAVYDATRKRLLRGREDMLGLLAAQLKYKKEKREAQWQKPIWVDIGGGTGYNIEAMAAFLPVESFFAHVYVVDLSPSLCEIAGQRFTRLGWKNISVVCQDAREFRLPNRPSDALVDSDYISHSETGKADLITMSYSLSMIPEYYSVVDSSTSLLGPSGIIGVCDFYVQSIVDLTSRNYTGGVFNRHVNWVGRAFWRAWFDADRVGLEGARRDYLEYRFGTVISASERNYLLGGIPYYIFIGCQKEIYGTRPNPSSKEIVEKLDAAYTESPYLSPANHLQEVSKAMERQVAEIRSKAYESAVINLSANLPLPSSFYQNHHWRIYYDDMLTKHAQFGNEYIYAFTWEDPRVDNRLLNIGCDDVILAITSAGDNILDYFQYNPRRVHAVDLNPTQNHLLELKVASFTALGYRDFWKIFGEGKHPDFRELLVSHLSPHLSSQALQYWLDHSGTISSQSGVGLYETGGSRYALKMVRYLFALFGLSAEVKRLCEAQTLNEQREIWPRIRRVLMSRPLHWAVVGTEWFAWKAAGVPAAQRNMIITDFLERTGLAGGVKKDTEVSGQAIWEYVVNTLDPVVKDTLISNDNYFYYLCLQGRYSRRCHPGYLTPKAHVKLSMPNAFDGLRIHTDEINEVIARITPGTLTIAVVMDSMDWFNPIKEDASKQARALNNSLKMGGRILLRSASIKPWYIKKFEENGFVARRVGARFPGSCIDRVNMYASTWICKKIKEIFPSNPVMCTTSPLTLERTNSSSSSMDDLEI
;
A
#
# COMPACT_ATOMS: atom_id res chain seq x y z
N MET A 1 9.55 -72.20 -7.14
CA MET A 1 8.61 -71.72 -8.18
C MET A 1 7.25 -71.55 -7.53
N SER A 2 6.94 -70.55 -6.71
CA SER A 2 7.19 -69.10 -6.84
C SER A 2 6.88 -68.59 -8.25
N THR A 3 5.88 -67.71 -8.32
CA THR A 3 5.65 -66.76 -9.42
C THR A 3 4.80 -67.19 -10.63
N VAL A 4 3.76 -68.03 -10.46
CA VAL A 4 2.67 -68.16 -11.46
C VAL A 4 1.25 -68.24 -10.86
N VAL A 5 1.06 -68.42 -9.55
CA VAL A 5 -0.30 -68.60 -8.96
C VAL A 5 -0.80 -67.41 -8.14
N SER A 6 -0.01 -66.36 -7.88
CA SER A 6 -0.51 -65.17 -7.16
C SER A 6 -1.13 -64.09 -8.06
N PHE A 7 -1.28 -64.34 -9.36
CA PHE A 7 -1.84 -63.38 -10.33
C PHE A 7 -3.31 -63.65 -10.69
N LEU A 8 -3.93 -64.70 -10.14
CA LEU A 8 -5.29 -65.10 -10.48
C LEU A 8 -6.28 -65.09 -9.29
N ASP A 9 -5.93 -64.45 -8.16
CA ASP A 9 -6.85 -64.34 -7.00
C ASP A 9 -7.04 -62.91 -6.47
N SER A 10 -6.68 -61.89 -7.25
CA SER A 10 -7.01 -60.47 -6.97
C SER A 10 -8.16 -59.94 -7.84
N GLY A 11 -8.94 -60.86 -8.44
CA GLY A 11 -10.15 -60.55 -9.18
C GLY A 11 -11.35 -60.31 -8.26
N ARG A 12 -11.25 -59.38 -7.30
CA ARG A 12 -12.42 -58.93 -6.51
C ARG A 12 -12.21 -57.62 -5.73
N ASN A 13 -11.56 -56.62 -6.33
CA ASN A 13 -11.63 -55.25 -5.81
C ASN A 13 -12.83 -54.53 -6.43
N GLY A 14 -13.96 -54.59 -5.72
CA GLY A 14 -15.12 -53.75 -5.99
C GLY A 14 -14.72 -52.27 -5.99
N TRP A 15 -15.32 -51.51 -6.89
CA TRP A 15 -15.10 -50.07 -6.98
C TRP A 15 -15.35 -49.47 -5.61
N SER A 16 -14.34 -48.80 -5.02
CA SER A 16 -14.54 -48.17 -3.72
C SER A 16 -15.64 -47.10 -3.86
N VAL A 17 -16.37 -46.84 -2.77
CA VAL A 17 -17.45 -45.83 -2.73
C VAL A 17 -16.99 -44.47 -3.30
N LEU A 18 -15.71 -44.14 -3.14
CA LEU A 18 -15.08 -42.95 -3.69
C LEU A 18 -15.06 -42.95 -5.24
N HIS A 19 -14.77 -44.07 -5.90
CA HIS A 19 -14.75 -44.18 -7.36
C HIS A 19 -16.17 -44.05 -7.95
N LEU A 20 -17.17 -44.61 -7.26
CA LEU A 20 -18.58 -44.46 -7.63
C LEU A 20 -19.07 -43.01 -7.44
N GLN A 21 -18.63 -42.32 -6.39
CA GLN A 21 -18.93 -40.89 -6.17
C GLN A 21 -18.28 -40.01 -7.24
N ILE A 22 -17.01 -40.26 -7.58
CA ILE A 22 -16.31 -39.52 -8.63
C ILE A 22 -16.98 -39.75 -9.99
N ALA A 23 -17.35 -41.00 -10.31
CA ALA A 23 -18.07 -41.32 -11.54
C ALA A 23 -19.46 -40.66 -11.59
N ALA A 24 -20.21 -40.65 -10.47
CA ALA A 24 -21.52 -39.99 -10.39
C ALA A 24 -21.41 -38.47 -10.57
N VAL A 25 -20.41 -37.83 -9.96
CA VAL A 25 -20.15 -36.39 -10.14
C VAL A 25 -19.75 -36.10 -11.59
N ALA A 26 -18.89 -36.92 -12.20
CA ALA A 26 -18.49 -36.76 -13.60
C ALA A 26 -19.71 -36.88 -14.55
N VAL A 27 -20.57 -37.88 -14.35
CA VAL A 27 -21.80 -38.05 -15.14
C VAL A 27 -22.76 -36.87 -14.94
N PHE A 28 -22.91 -36.38 -13.71
CA PHE A 28 -23.75 -35.21 -13.42
C PHE A 28 -23.23 -33.95 -14.11
N VAL A 29 -21.92 -33.70 -14.05
CA VAL A 29 -21.30 -32.56 -14.75
C VAL A 29 -21.49 -32.68 -16.26
N VAL A 30 -21.25 -33.85 -16.85
CA VAL A 30 -21.46 -34.08 -18.29
C VAL A 30 -22.94 -33.88 -18.67
N ALA A 31 -23.88 -34.35 -17.86
CA ALA A 31 -25.31 -34.19 -18.11
C ALA A 31 -25.77 -32.72 -18.02
N VAL A 32 -25.25 -31.96 -17.04
CA VAL A 32 -25.53 -30.52 -16.90
C VAL A 32 -24.94 -29.75 -18.07
N VAL A 33 -23.67 -29.99 -18.43
CA VAL A 33 -23.02 -29.34 -19.57
C VAL A 33 -23.75 -29.67 -20.87
N SER A 34 -24.12 -30.93 -21.09
CA SER A 34 -24.86 -31.37 -22.28
C SER A 34 -26.27 -30.77 -22.34
N SER A 35 -26.98 -30.65 -21.21
CA SER A 35 -28.29 -29.99 -21.15
C SER A 35 -28.21 -28.51 -21.43
N VAL A 36 -27.19 -27.81 -20.90
CA VAL A 36 -26.96 -26.40 -21.21
C VAL A 36 -26.63 -26.22 -22.69
N LEU A 37 -25.79 -27.10 -23.26
CA LEU A 37 -25.44 -27.07 -24.69
C LEU A 37 -26.68 -27.29 -25.58
N LEU A 38 -27.51 -28.29 -25.24
CA LEU A 38 -28.77 -28.58 -25.94
C LEU A 38 -29.81 -27.47 -25.81
N PHE A 39 -29.91 -26.86 -24.62
CA PHE A 39 -30.82 -25.74 -24.37
C PHE A 39 -30.44 -24.52 -25.21
N VAL A 40 -29.15 -24.28 -25.42
CA VAL A 40 -28.67 -23.16 -26.24
C VAL A 40 -28.77 -23.46 -27.74
N LEU A 41 -28.44 -24.68 -28.17
CA LEU A 41 -28.56 -25.10 -29.58
C LEU A 41 -30.02 -25.09 -30.09
N ARG A 42 -31.02 -25.12 -29.20
CA ARG A 42 -32.46 -25.15 -29.55
C ARG A 42 -33.12 -23.80 -29.81
N LYS A 43 -32.43 -22.65 -29.68
CA LYS A 43 -33.05 -21.34 -29.98
C LYS A 43 -32.67 -20.81 -31.37
N PRO A 44 -33.57 -20.86 -32.37
CA PRO A 44 -33.38 -20.10 -33.60
C PRO A 44 -33.74 -18.63 -33.32
N LYS A 45 -32.82 -17.72 -33.68
CA LYS A 45 -32.93 -16.25 -33.62
C LYS A 45 -32.85 -15.61 -32.23
N MET A 46 -31.64 -15.54 -31.65
CA MET A 46 -31.32 -14.53 -30.64
C MET A 46 -30.82 -13.23 -31.31
N LYS A 47 -31.29 -12.07 -30.82
CA LYS A 47 -30.87 -10.74 -31.28
C LYS A 47 -29.36 -10.55 -31.11
N HIS A 48 -28.74 -9.88 -32.09
CA HIS A 48 -27.29 -9.67 -32.25
C HIS A 48 -26.59 -8.93 -31.09
N ASP A 49 -27.34 -8.33 -30.15
CA ASP A 49 -26.83 -7.46 -29.07
C ASP A 49 -26.89 -8.05 -27.65
N SER A 50 -27.23 -9.32 -27.47
CA SER A 50 -27.27 -9.90 -26.12
C SER A 50 -25.88 -10.34 -25.64
N ALA A 51 -25.55 -10.07 -24.38
CA ALA A 51 -24.30 -10.51 -23.72
C ALA A 51 -24.03 -12.02 -23.84
N ILE A 52 -25.09 -12.83 -23.95
CA ILE A 52 -25.04 -14.28 -24.12
C ILE A 52 -24.55 -14.64 -25.53
N TYR A 53 -25.00 -13.93 -26.57
CA TYR A 53 -24.53 -14.15 -27.95
C TYR A 53 -23.04 -13.81 -28.09
N THR A 54 -22.57 -12.74 -27.45
CA THR A 54 -21.15 -12.39 -27.42
C THR A 54 -20.32 -13.47 -26.71
N PHE A 55 -20.78 -13.96 -25.56
CA PHE A 55 -20.15 -15.06 -24.83
C PHE A 55 -20.12 -16.34 -25.67
N PHE A 56 -21.20 -16.65 -26.40
CA PHE A 56 -21.27 -17.80 -27.30
C PHE A 56 -20.37 -17.68 -28.52
N LYS A 57 -20.24 -16.49 -29.12
CA LYS A 57 -19.35 -16.27 -30.26
C LYS A 57 -17.88 -16.37 -29.84
N PHE A 58 -17.56 -15.85 -28.64
CA PHE A 58 -16.25 -16.05 -28.00
C PHE A 58 -16.00 -17.53 -27.71
N PHE A 59 -16.95 -18.23 -27.07
CA PHE A 59 -16.85 -19.66 -26.79
C PHE A 59 -16.69 -20.49 -28.08
N TYR A 60 -17.47 -20.21 -29.11
CA TYR A 60 -17.35 -20.88 -30.40
C TYR A 60 -15.98 -20.62 -31.05
N ALA A 61 -15.50 -19.37 -31.03
CA ALA A 61 -14.21 -19.02 -31.59
C ALA A 61 -13.03 -19.67 -30.86
N SER A 62 -13.10 -19.79 -29.52
CA SER A 62 -12.03 -20.37 -28.69
C SER A 62 -12.11 -21.89 -28.54
N PHE A 63 -13.30 -22.52 -28.61
CA PHE A 63 -13.48 -23.96 -28.33
C PHE A 63 -13.95 -24.81 -29.50
N VAL A 64 -14.58 -24.23 -30.52
CA VAL A 64 -15.29 -24.99 -31.57
C VAL A 64 -14.76 -24.70 -32.97
N LYS A 65 -14.24 -23.51 -33.24
CA LYS A 65 -13.69 -23.15 -34.53
C LYS A 65 -12.43 -23.99 -34.79
N PRO A 66 -12.41 -24.82 -35.86
CA PRO A 66 -11.20 -25.52 -36.25
C PRO A 66 -10.13 -24.46 -36.56
N HIS A 67 -8.99 -24.57 -35.88
CA HIS A 67 -7.84 -23.76 -36.23
C HIS A 67 -7.26 -24.36 -37.50
N GLU A 68 -7.13 -23.56 -38.56
CA GLU A 68 -6.41 -23.95 -39.77
C GLU A 68 -4.93 -24.13 -39.40
N SER A 69 -4.61 -25.34 -38.96
CA SER A 69 -3.24 -25.82 -38.88
C SER A 69 -2.82 -26.16 -40.31
N TYR A 70 -1.62 -25.75 -40.69
CA TYR A 70 -0.93 -26.00 -41.97
C TYR A 70 -1.14 -24.96 -43.07
N GLY A 71 -0.37 -23.87 -42.98
CA GLY A 71 0.01 -23.01 -44.11
C GLY A 71 1.33 -22.28 -43.79
N GLU A 72 2.23 -22.15 -44.76
CA GLU A 72 3.63 -21.68 -44.63
C GLU A 72 3.82 -20.19 -44.24
N GLY A 73 2.89 -19.54 -43.52
CA GLY A 73 2.97 -18.09 -43.21
C GLY A 73 2.95 -17.69 -41.74
N GLY A 74 3.42 -18.56 -40.84
CA GLY A 74 3.84 -18.19 -39.47
C GLY A 74 2.75 -17.61 -38.56
N GLN A 75 3.17 -16.80 -37.57
CA GLN A 75 2.30 -16.23 -36.54
C GLN A 75 1.33 -15.17 -37.09
N GLN A 76 1.73 -14.42 -38.10
CA GLN A 76 0.91 -13.36 -38.71
C GLN A 76 -0.37 -13.93 -39.36
N LEU A 77 -0.26 -15.03 -40.13
CA LEU A 77 -1.44 -15.68 -40.71
C LEU A 77 -2.39 -16.24 -39.63
N ALA A 78 -1.84 -16.79 -38.54
CA ALA A 78 -2.64 -17.29 -37.43
C ALA A 78 -3.43 -16.17 -36.72
N LEU A 79 -2.79 -15.05 -36.44
CA LEU A 79 -3.44 -13.87 -35.85
C LEU A 79 -4.46 -13.26 -36.81
N GLU A 80 -4.13 -13.18 -38.10
CA GLU A 80 -5.02 -12.62 -39.12
C GLU A 80 -6.29 -13.48 -39.31
N SER A 81 -6.15 -14.81 -39.36
CA SER A 81 -7.31 -15.73 -39.42
C SER A 81 -8.22 -15.62 -38.18
N PHE A 82 -7.63 -15.35 -37.02
CA PHE A 82 -8.35 -15.12 -35.77
C PHE A 82 -9.05 -13.74 -35.75
N TYR A 83 -8.35 -12.67 -36.10
CA TYR A 83 -8.87 -11.30 -35.98
C TYR A 83 -9.76 -10.86 -37.13
N LYS A 84 -9.54 -11.31 -38.36
CA LYS A 84 -10.36 -10.92 -39.53
C LYS A 84 -11.85 -11.22 -39.33
N THR A 85 -12.18 -12.31 -38.63
CA THR A 85 -13.59 -12.67 -38.33
C THR A 85 -14.22 -11.86 -37.18
N GLN A 86 -13.41 -11.14 -36.40
CA GLN A 86 -13.84 -10.41 -35.20
C GLN A 86 -13.57 -8.90 -35.27
N ALA A 87 -12.84 -8.42 -36.28
CA ALA A 87 -12.31 -7.07 -36.36
C ALA A 87 -13.39 -5.99 -36.16
N ALA A 88 -14.56 -6.14 -36.80
CA ALA A 88 -15.68 -5.19 -36.70
C ALA A 88 -16.36 -5.11 -35.32
N VAL A 89 -16.22 -6.14 -34.46
CA VAL A 89 -16.80 -6.18 -33.10
C VAL A 89 -15.75 -6.24 -32.00
N TYR A 90 -14.47 -6.11 -32.37
CA TYR A 90 -13.32 -6.38 -31.52
C TYR A 90 -13.38 -5.61 -30.20
N ASP A 91 -13.61 -4.30 -30.26
CA ASP A 91 -13.61 -3.47 -29.05
C ASP A 91 -14.78 -3.77 -28.10
N ALA A 92 -15.97 -4.03 -28.67
CA ALA A 92 -17.18 -4.29 -27.91
C ALA A 92 -17.09 -5.60 -27.12
N THR A 93 -16.47 -6.63 -27.72
CA THR A 93 -16.25 -7.92 -27.06
C THR A 93 -15.08 -7.86 -26.07
N ARG A 94 -13.99 -7.15 -26.43
CA ARG A 94 -12.77 -7.10 -25.62
C ARG A 94 -12.82 -6.14 -24.44
N LYS A 95 -13.68 -5.12 -24.42
CA LYS A 95 -13.81 -4.20 -23.27
C LYS A 95 -14.12 -4.92 -21.94
N ARG A 96 -14.83 -6.05 -22.00
CA ARG A 96 -15.14 -6.86 -20.80
C ARG A 96 -13.99 -7.77 -20.38
N LEU A 97 -13.18 -8.22 -21.34
CA LEU A 97 -12.05 -9.14 -21.13
C LEU A 97 -10.80 -8.39 -20.67
N LEU A 98 -10.46 -7.31 -21.38
CA LEU A 98 -9.22 -6.55 -21.24
C LEU A 98 -9.36 -5.41 -20.22
N ARG A 99 -9.41 -5.79 -18.93
CA ARG A 99 -9.45 -4.85 -17.81
C ARG A 99 -8.06 -4.24 -17.54
N GLY A 100 -7.97 -3.23 -16.68
CA GLY A 100 -6.68 -2.61 -16.32
C GLY A 100 -6.00 -1.74 -17.39
N ARG A 101 -6.28 -1.89 -18.69
CA ARG A 101 -5.63 -1.07 -19.74
C ARG A 101 -5.96 0.43 -19.62
N GLU A 102 -7.19 0.77 -19.27
CA GLU A 102 -7.58 2.17 -19.04
C GLU A 102 -6.94 2.73 -17.75
N ASP A 103 -6.84 1.91 -16.70
CA ASP A 103 -6.12 2.28 -15.48
C ASP A 103 -4.63 2.50 -15.77
N MET A 104 -3.98 1.63 -16.55
CA MET A 104 -2.60 1.80 -17.01
C MET A 104 -2.42 3.13 -17.74
N LEU A 105 -3.31 3.49 -18.69
CA LEU A 105 -3.25 4.76 -19.40
C LEU A 105 -3.42 5.94 -18.43
N GLY A 106 -4.33 5.85 -17.46
CA GLY A 106 -4.52 6.87 -16.43
C GLY A 106 -3.27 7.06 -15.55
N LEU A 107 -2.64 5.96 -15.11
CA LEU A 107 -1.38 6.00 -14.35
C LEU A 107 -0.24 6.63 -15.16
N LEU A 108 -0.09 6.27 -16.44
CA LEU A 108 0.91 6.86 -17.33
C LEU A 108 0.65 8.36 -17.54
N ALA A 109 -0.61 8.72 -17.78
CA ALA A 109 -1.01 10.11 -17.95
C ALA A 109 -0.70 10.94 -16.71
N ALA A 110 -0.98 10.42 -15.51
CA ALA A 110 -0.65 11.08 -14.25
C ALA A 110 0.87 11.31 -14.11
N GLN A 111 1.69 10.31 -14.45
CA GLN A 111 3.16 10.43 -14.45
C GLN A 111 3.66 11.48 -15.47
N LEU A 112 3.07 11.52 -16.67
CA LEU A 112 3.43 12.51 -17.69
C LEU A 112 3.03 13.94 -17.28
N LYS A 113 1.85 14.11 -16.66
CA LYS A 113 1.42 15.41 -16.09
C LYS A 113 2.40 15.89 -15.03
N TYR A 114 2.74 15.01 -14.08
CA TYR A 114 3.72 15.33 -13.03
C TYR A 114 5.08 15.75 -13.61
N LYS A 115 5.57 15.04 -14.63
CA LYS A 115 6.82 15.40 -15.32
C LYS A 115 6.74 16.75 -16.03
N LYS A 116 5.63 17.03 -16.71
CA LYS A 116 5.39 18.31 -17.38
C LYS A 116 5.41 19.47 -16.38
N GLU A 117 4.73 19.33 -15.25
CA GLU A 117 4.69 20.35 -14.19
C GLU A 117 6.07 20.59 -13.57
N LYS A 118 6.85 19.52 -13.31
CA LYS A 118 8.20 19.62 -12.72
C LYS A 118 9.26 20.15 -13.69
N ARG A 119 9.07 19.99 -15.00
CA ARG A 119 10.05 20.33 -16.05
C ARG A 119 9.51 21.33 -17.06
N GLU A 120 8.59 22.21 -16.65
CA GLU A 120 7.84 23.10 -17.56
C GLU A 120 8.76 23.88 -18.52
N ALA A 121 9.90 24.38 -18.02
CA ALA A 121 10.87 25.14 -18.81
C ALA A 121 11.62 24.32 -19.90
N GLN A 122 11.62 22.99 -19.83
CA GLN A 122 12.33 22.09 -20.75
C GLN A 122 11.40 21.02 -21.35
N TRP A 123 10.09 21.21 -21.23
CA TRP A 123 9.12 20.21 -21.67
C TRP A 123 9.04 20.17 -23.20
N GLN A 124 9.42 19.03 -23.76
CA GLN A 124 9.17 18.70 -25.16
C GLN A 124 7.97 17.76 -25.25
N LYS A 125 7.20 17.87 -26.33
CA LYS A 125 6.06 16.98 -26.55
C LYS A 125 6.58 15.54 -26.70
N PRO A 126 6.07 14.57 -25.91
CA PRO A 126 6.58 13.21 -25.93
C PRO A 126 6.26 12.46 -27.22
N ILE A 127 7.14 11.54 -27.60
CA ILE A 127 6.86 10.52 -28.63
C ILE A 127 6.32 9.26 -27.93
N TRP A 128 5.18 8.76 -28.41
CA TRP A 128 4.54 7.56 -27.90
C TRP A 128 4.59 6.41 -28.91
N VAL A 129 5.05 5.23 -28.49
CA VAL A 129 4.99 3.98 -29.26
C VAL A 129 4.08 2.97 -28.56
N ASP A 130 2.99 2.56 -29.19
CA ASP A 130 2.07 1.52 -28.71
C ASP A 130 2.33 0.21 -29.47
N ILE A 131 2.89 -0.78 -28.75
CA ILE A 131 3.31 -2.08 -29.30
C ILE A 131 2.18 -3.10 -29.14
N GLY A 132 1.74 -3.66 -30.27
CA GLY A 132 0.53 -4.47 -30.37
C GLY A 132 -0.74 -3.63 -30.16
N GLY A 133 -0.78 -2.44 -30.77
CA GLY A 133 -1.86 -1.47 -30.52
C GLY A 133 -3.22 -1.84 -31.14
N GLY A 134 -3.29 -2.90 -31.93
CA GLY A 134 -4.51 -3.46 -32.49
C GLY A 134 -5.34 -2.43 -33.25
N THR A 135 -6.59 -2.24 -32.83
CA THR A 135 -7.56 -1.30 -33.45
C THR A 135 -7.29 0.17 -33.12
N GLY A 136 -6.19 0.49 -32.42
CA GLY A 136 -5.87 1.84 -31.96
C GLY A 136 -6.68 2.30 -30.74
N TYR A 137 -7.35 1.38 -30.04
CA TYR A 137 -8.23 1.71 -28.91
C TYR A 137 -7.51 2.47 -27.79
N ASN A 138 -6.29 2.08 -27.43
CA ASN A 138 -5.54 2.73 -26.35
C ASN A 138 -5.30 4.21 -26.63
N ILE A 139 -5.04 4.54 -27.89
CA ILE A 139 -4.80 5.93 -28.31
C ILE A 139 -6.08 6.75 -28.16
N GLU A 140 -7.23 6.19 -28.58
CA GLU A 140 -8.52 6.84 -28.34
C GLU A 140 -8.84 6.98 -26.84
N ALA A 141 -8.62 5.93 -26.06
CA ALA A 141 -8.88 5.92 -24.62
C ALA A 141 -7.98 6.91 -23.84
N MET A 142 -6.75 7.15 -24.31
CA MET A 142 -5.86 8.16 -23.72
C MET A 142 -6.46 9.57 -23.75
N ALA A 143 -7.36 9.88 -24.70
CA ALA A 143 -8.02 11.18 -24.80
C ALA A 143 -8.87 11.54 -23.56
N ALA A 144 -9.29 10.54 -22.77
CA ALA A 144 -9.96 10.78 -21.49
C ALA A 144 -9.02 11.40 -20.44
N PHE A 145 -7.70 11.20 -20.58
CA PHE A 145 -6.70 11.64 -19.61
C PHE A 145 -5.81 12.78 -20.12
N LEU A 146 -5.45 12.74 -21.41
CA LEU A 146 -4.56 13.69 -22.08
C LEU A 146 -5.03 14.00 -23.51
N PRO A 147 -5.01 15.27 -23.96
CA PRO A 147 -5.43 15.63 -25.31
C PRO A 147 -4.37 15.18 -26.35
N VAL A 148 -4.57 13.99 -26.93
CA VAL A 148 -3.57 13.25 -27.72
C VAL A 148 -2.88 14.10 -28.79
N GLU A 149 -3.64 14.77 -29.65
CA GLU A 149 -3.11 15.57 -30.76
C GLU A 149 -2.22 16.74 -30.29
N SER A 150 -2.60 17.39 -29.18
CA SER A 150 -1.87 18.56 -28.68
C SER A 150 -0.73 18.19 -27.73
N PHE A 151 -0.86 17.06 -27.02
CA PHE A 151 0.07 16.66 -25.97
C PHE A 151 1.28 15.92 -26.53
N PHE A 152 1.08 14.99 -27.47
CA PHE A 152 2.16 14.18 -28.04
C PHE A 152 2.73 14.83 -29.31
N ALA A 153 4.03 14.69 -29.52
CA ALA A 153 4.68 15.11 -30.76
C ALA A 153 4.21 14.19 -31.89
N HIS A 154 4.30 12.89 -31.65
CA HIS A 154 3.86 11.84 -32.55
C HIS A 154 3.50 10.57 -31.79
N VAL A 155 2.56 9.80 -32.34
CA VAL A 155 2.15 8.49 -31.82
C VAL A 155 2.34 7.42 -32.89
N TYR A 156 3.08 6.36 -32.59
CA TYR A 156 3.27 5.21 -33.46
C TYR A 156 2.47 4.03 -32.92
N VAL A 157 1.57 3.49 -33.72
CA VAL A 157 0.81 2.27 -33.42
C VAL A 157 1.43 1.14 -34.23
N VAL A 158 2.08 0.19 -33.56
CA VAL A 158 2.77 -0.93 -34.21
C VAL A 158 1.96 -2.20 -33.97
N ASP A 159 1.52 -2.86 -35.03
CA ASP A 159 0.80 -4.14 -34.93
C ASP A 159 1.14 -5.07 -36.09
N LEU A 160 1.00 -6.38 -35.87
CA LEU A 160 1.33 -7.39 -36.87
C LEU A 160 0.14 -7.72 -37.80
N SER A 161 -1.11 -7.41 -37.39
CA SER A 161 -2.32 -7.71 -38.17
C SER A 161 -2.69 -6.55 -39.11
N PRO A 162 -2.71 -6.77 -40.44
CA PRO A 162 -3.18 -5.77 -41.40
C PRO A 162 -4.64 -5.35 -41.16
N SER A 163 -5.53 -6.30 -40.84
CA SER A 163 -6.94 -6.00 -40.58
C SER A 163 -7.13 -5.06 -39.38
N LEU A 164 -6.36 -5.25 -38.29
CA LEU A 164 -6.44 -4.37 -37.13
C LEU A 164 -5.85 -2.99 -37.43
N CYS A 165 -4.74 -2.93 -38.17
CA CYS A 165 -4.13 -1.69 -38.63
C CYS A 165 -5.08 -0.86 -39.49
N GLU A 166 -5.83 -1.48 -40.39
CA GLU A 166 -6.82 -0.79 -41.22
C GLU A 166 -7.91 -0.13 -40.35
N ILE A 167 -8.43 -0.83 -39.34
CA ILE A 167 -9.39 -0.28 -38.38
C ILE A 167 -8.79 0.88 -37.58
N ALA A 168 -7.52 0.77 -37.16
CA ALA A 168 -6.83 1.86 -36.48
C ALA A 168 -6.72 3.09 -37.37
N GLY A 169 -6.34 2.92 -38.64
CA GLY A 169 -6.28 4.02 -39.62
C GLY A 169 -7.63 4.70 -39.84
N GLN A 170 -8.71 3.91 -39.99
CA GLN A 170 -10.08 4.42 -40.10
C GLN A 170 -10.51 5.17 -38.83
N ARG A 171 -10.17 4.66 -37.64
CA ARG A 171 -10.45 5.31 -36.35
C ARG A 171 -9.80 6.68 -36.26
N PHE A 172 -8.51 6.78 -36.56
CA PHE A 172 -7.80 8.06 -36.45
C PHE A 172 -8.21 9.06 -37.52
N THR A 173 -8.55 8.60 -38.73
CA THR A 173 -9.15 9.43 -39.77
C THR A 173 -10.50 10.02 -39.30
N ARG A 174 -11.36 9.19 -38.68
CA ARG A 174 -12.63 9.63 -38.09
C ARG A 174 -12.44 10.64 -36.95
N LEU A 175 -11.43 10.45 -36.11
CA LEU A 175 -11.11 11.35 -34.99
C LEU A 175 -10.38 12.63 -35.44
N GLY A 176 -9.87 12.67 -36.67
CA GLY A 176 -9.16 13.82 -37.25
C GLY A 176 -7.71 13.99 -36.79
N TRP A 177 -7.13 13.00 -36.11
CA TRP A 177 -5.77 13.09 -35.56
C TRP A 177 -4.70 12.85 -36.62
N LYS A 178 -3.79 13.82 -36.78
CA LYS A 178 -2.76 13.82 -37.85
C LYS A 178 -1.36 13.40 -37.38
N ASN A 179 -1.11 13.45 -36.07
CA ASN A 179 0.18 13.11 -35.48
C ASN A 179 0.31 11.61 -35.13
N ILE A 180 -0.36 10.74 -35.89
CA ILE A 180 -0.43 9.31 -35.61
C ILE A 180 -0.07 8.51 -36.86
N SER A 181 0.82 7.54 -36.70
CA SER A 181 1.20 6.60 -37.76
C SER A 181 0.87 5.18 -37.34
N VAL A 182 0.12 4.47 -38.17
CA VAL A 182 -0.14 3.04 -38.02
C VAL A 182 0.87 2.27 -38.86
N VAL A 183 1.65 1.40 -38.21
CA VAL A 183 2.75 0.65 -38.80
C VAL A 183 2.44 -0.83 -38.68
N CYS A 184 2.09 -1.46 -39.81
CA CYS A 184 1.86 -2.91 -39.87
C CYS A 184 3.20 -3.65 -39.98
N GLN A 185 3.81 -3.97 -38.85
CA GLN A 185 5.15 -4.56 -38.77
C GLN A 185 5.29 -5.45 -37.52
N ASP A 186 6.21 -6.41 -37.57
CA ASP A 186 6.67 -7.12 -36.38
C ASP A 186 7.34 -6.16 -35.38
N ALA A 187 6.90 -6.20 -34.12
CA ALA A 187 7.43 -5.37 -33.04
C ALA A 187 8.94 -5.53 -32.81
N ARG A 188 9.52 -6.68 -33.18
CA ARG A 188 10.96 -6.96 -33.05
C ARG A 188 11.79 -6.11 -33.99
N GLU A 189 11.24 -5.80 -35.16
CA GLU A 189 11.91 -5.10 -36.25
C GLU A 189 11.66 -3.59 -36.20
N PHE A 190 10.62 -3.15 -35.51
CA PHE A 190 10.27 -1.73 -35.44
C PHE A 190 11.41 -0.89 -34.86
N ARG A 191 11.73 0.20 -35.55
CA ARG A 191 12.65 1.25 -35.11
C ARG A 191 11.98 2.60 -35.40
N LEU A 192 12.25 3.60 -34.56
CA LEU A 192 11.81 4.96 -34.88
C LEU A 192 12.47 5.40 -36.19
N PRO A 193 11.75 6.12 -37.07
CA PRO A 193 12.32 6.61 -38.31
C PRO A 193 13.50 7.55 -37.98
N ASN A 194 14.72 7.12 -38.33
CA ASN A 194 15.83 8.05 -38.45
C ASN A 194 15.55 8.91 -39.70
N ARG A 195 15.76 10.22 -39.64
CA ARG A 195 15.67 11.10 -40.81
C ARG A 195 16.34 10.41 -42.02
N PRO A 196 15.65 10.17 -43.15
CA PRO A 196 16.32 9.87 -44.39
C PRO A 196 16.67 11.19 -45.07
N SER A 197 17.96 11.41 -45.31
CA SER A 197 18.38 12.17 -46.49
C SER A 197 17.79 11.52 -47.75
N ASP A 198 17.27 12.35 -48.64
CA ASP A 198 16.83 12.05 -50.01
C ASP A 198 15.50 11.30 -50.21
N ALA A 199 14.38 12.03 -50.08
CA ALA A 199 13.27 12.01 -51.06
C ALA A 199 12.24 13.13 -50.79
N LEU A 200 12.16 14.05 -51.75
CA LEU A 200 11.14 15.07 -52.03
C LEU A 200 9.75 14.84 -51.41
N VAL A 201 9.44 15.51 -50.29
CA VAL A 201 8.07 15.99 -49.97
C VAL A 201 8.18 17.28 -49.16
N ASP A 202 7.66 18.39 -49.72
CA ASP A 202 7.35 19.63 -49.02
C ASP A 202 6.39 19.32 -47.85
N SER A 203 6.90 19.31 -46.62
CA SER A 203 6.06 19.50 -45.43
C SER A 203 6.87 20.08 -44.27
N ASP A 204 6.58 21.34 -43.95
CA ASP A 204 7.21 22.17 -42.92
C ASP A 204 6.89 21.75 -41.46
N TYR A 205 6.58 20.47 -41.18
CA TYR A 205 5.97 20.09 -39.89
C TYR A 205 6.59 18.93 -39.11
N ILE A 206 7.83 18.51 -39.39
CA ILE A 206 8.49 17.49 -38.54
C ILE A 206 9.95 17.83 -38.28
N SER A 207 10.19 18.73 -37.33
CA SER A 207 11.37 18.66 -36.47
C SER A 207 10.88 18.14 -35.13
N HIS A 208 11.44 17.06 -34.58
CA HIS A 208 11.64 16.81 -33.13
C HIS A 208 12.01 15.34 -32.90
N SER A 209 13.28 15.00 -33.13
CA SER A 209 13.96 13.84 -32.53
C SER A 209 15.44 13.96 -32.88
N GLU A 210 16.20 14.68 -32.06
CA GLU A 210 17.68 14.65 -32.13
C GLU A 210 18.25 13.31 -31.60
N THR A 211 17.43 12.45 -30.99
CA THR A 211 17.89 11.28 -30.22
C THR A 211 17.36 9.91 -30.69
N GLY A 212 16.32 9.84 -31.51
CA GLY A 212 15.76 8.57 -32.01
C GLY A 212 15.17 7.68 -30.90
N LYS A 213 14.63 8.27 -29.83
CA LYS A 213 14.08 7.57 -28.65
C LYS A 213 12.60 7.89 -28.44
N ALA A 214 11.88 6.97 -27.79
CA ALA A 214 10.49 7.15 -27.36
C ALA A 214 10.42 7.60 -25.89
N ASP A 215 9.49 8.49 -25.56
CA ASP A 215 9.24 8.94 -24.18
C ASP A 215 8.20 8.08 -23.46
N LEU A 216 7.28 7.51 -24.24
CA LEU A 216 6.25 6.59 -23.76
C LEU A 216 6.24 5.34 -24.64
N ILE A 217 6.32 4.17 -24.01
CA ILE A 217 6.04 2.89 -24.66
C ILE A 217 4.85 2.24 -23.96
N THR A 218 3.91 1.68 -24.71
CA THR A 218 2.81 0.90 -24.13
C THR A 218 2.68 -0.49 -24.75
N MET A 219 2.28 -1.45 -23.94
CA MET A 219 1.93 -2.82 -24.35
C MET A 219 0.66 -3.23 -23.60
N SER A 220 -0.47 -3.31 -24.28
CA SER A 220 -1.73 -3.75 -23.67
C SER A 220 -2.15 -5.08 -24.25
N TYR A 221 -2.04 -6.13 -23.44
CA TYR A 221 -2.40 -7.51 -23.80
C TYR A 221 -1.72 -8.00 -25.07
N SER A 222 -0.51 -7.49 -25.32
CA SER A 222 0.31 -7.82 -26.48
C SER A 222 1.52 -8.66 -26.10
N LEU A 223 2.09 -8.50 -24.91
CA LEU A 223 3.29 -9.24 -24.48
C LEU A 223 3.00 -10.74 -24.30
N SER A 224 1.81 -11.09 -23.83
CA SER A 224 1.34 -12.49 -23.75
C SER A 224 1.05 -13.11 -25.12
N MET A 225 0.83 -12.29 -26.16
CA MET A 225 0.59 -12.74 -27.53
C MET A 225 1.88 -12.91 -28.34
N ILE A 226 3.03 -12.45 -27.84
CA ILE A 226 4.32 -12.47 -28.56
C ILE A 226 5.16 -13.68 -28.06
N PRO A 227 5.44 -14.70 -28.89
CA PRO A 227 6.25 -15.86 -28.52
C PRO A 227 7.67 -15.45 -28.11
N GLU A 228 8.43 -14.75 -28.96
CA GLU A 228 9.80 -14.30 -28.67
C GLU A 228 9.86 -12.95 -27.92
N TYR A 229 9.12 -12.85 -26.82
CA TYR A 229 8.95 -11.60 -26.06
C TYR A 229 10.26 -10.98 -25.54
N TYR A 230 11.30 -11.78 -25.27
CA TYR A 230 12.62 -11.29 -24.85
C TYR A 230 13.15 -10.21 -25.80
N SER A 231 13.13 -10.47 -27.10
CA SER A 231 13.63 -9.54 -28.12
C SER A 231 12.86 -8.22 -28.15
N VAL A 232 11.55 -8.26 -27.90
CA VAL A 232 10.68 -7.08 -27.85
C VAL A 232 10.95 -6.25 -26.59
N VAL A 233 11.12 -6.90 -25.43
CA VAL A 233 11.50 -6.23 -24.17
C VAL A 233 12.89 -5.57 -24.31
N ASP A 234 13.82 -6.25 -24.97
CA ASP A 234 15.19 -5.77 -25.20
C ASP A 234 15.24 -4.56 -26.12
N SER A 235 14.51 -4.67 -27.24
CA SER A 235 14.31 -3.56 -28.17
C SER A 235 13.64 -2.38 -27.47
N SER A 236 12.62 -2.63 -26.64
CA SER A 236 11.92 -1.59 -25.89
C SER A 236 12.84 -0.86 -24.90
N THR A 237 13.74 -1.58 -24.23
CA THR A 237 14.76 -0.97 -23.35
C THR A 237 15.65 -0.01 -24.13
N SER A 238 16.04 -0.42 -25.34
CA SER A 238 16.89 0.37 -26.23
C SER A 238 16.15 1.56 -26.87
N LEU A 239 14.86 1.40 -27.12
CA LEU A 239 13.98 2.40 -27.73
C LEU A 239 13.59 3.50 -26.75
N LEU A 240 13.41 3.16 -25.47
CA LEU A 240 12.97 4.09 -24.43
C LEU A 240 14.06 5.13 -24.12
N GLY A 241 13.68 6.41 -24.06
CA GLY A 241 14.58 7.49 -23.68
C GLY A 241 15.01 7.40 -22.19
N PRO A 242 16.10 8.08 -21.78
CA PRO A 242 16.59 8.07 -20.39
C PRO A 242 15.55 8.47 -19.35
N SER A 243 14.66 9.41 -19.69
CA SER A 243 13.54 9.83 -18.85
C SER A 243 12.18 9.27 -19.29
N GLY A 244 12.17 8.32 -20.22
CA GLY A 244 10.96 7.69 -20.73
C GLY A 244 10.30 6.77 -19.70
N ILE A 245 9.03 6.46 -19.93
CA ILE A 245 8.27 5.48 -19.15
C ILE A 245 7.66 4.43 -20.06
N ILE A 246 7.52 3.21 -19.55
CA ILE A 246 6.86 2.10 -20.22
C ILE A 246 5.66 1.65 -19.39
N GLY A 247 4.52 1.42 -20.03
CA GLY A 247 3.33 0.84 -19.42
C GLY A 247 3.00 -0.50 -20.04
N VAL A 248 2.82 -1.53 -19.22
CA VAL A 248 2.40 -2.86 -19.65
C VAL A 248 1.19 -3.28 -18.84
N CYS A 249 0.13 -3.72 -19.52
CA CYS A 249 -1.03 -4.34 -18.89
C CYS A 249 -1.26 -5.69 -19.57
N ASP A 250 -1.12 -6.79 -18.84
CA ASP A 250 -1.22 -8.12 -19.44
C ASP A 250 -1.71 -9.21 -18.48
N PHE A 251 -2.04 -10.38 -19.03
CA PHE A 251 -2.38 -11.57 -18.27
C PHE A 251 -1.14 -12.21 -17.65
N TYR A 252 -1.34 -12.90 -16.53
CA TYR A 252 -0.25 -13.63 -15.88
C TYR A 252 -0.78 -14.75 -14.99
N VAL A 253 0.05 -15.75 -14.73
CA VAL A 253 -0.13 -16.64 -13.58
C VAL A 253 1.19 -16.95 -12.89
N GLN A 254 1.24 -16.73 -11.57
CA GLN A 254 2.49 -16.85 -10.81
C GLN A 254 2.28 -17.40 -9.40
N SER A 255 3.25 -18.19 -8.91
CA SER A 255 3.29 -18.65 -7.53
C SER A 255 3.97 -17.62 -6.64
N ILE A 256 3.60 -17.57 -5.36
CA ILE A 256 4.27 -16.68 -4.40
C ILE A 256 5.70 -17.16 -4.12
N VAL A 257 5.94 -18.47 -4.25
CA VAL A 257 7.27 -19.09 -4.09
C VAL A 257 8.26 -18.58 -5.13
N ASP A 258 7.80 -18.15 -6.31
CA ASP A 258 8.66 -17.63 -7.38
C ASP A 258 9.19 -16.21 -7.07
N LEU A 259 8.66 -15.57 -6.02
CA LEU A 259 8.88 -14.16 -5.68
C LEU A 259 9.70 -13.94 -4.41
N THR A 260 9.91 -14.98 -3.60
CA THR A 260 10.48 -14.88 -2.24
C THR A 260 11.89 -14.32 -2.17
N SER A 261 12.60 -14.21 -3.29
CA SER A 261 13.96 -13.66 -3.39
C SER A 261 14.05 -12.30 -4.08
N ARG A 262 12.93 -11.65 -4.42
CA ARG A 262 12.91 -10.45 -5.27
C ARG A 262 12.45 -9.20 -4.54
N ASN A 263 13.40 -8.29 -4.31
CA ASN A 263 13.21 -7.00 -3.65
C ASN A 263 13.03 -5.79 -4.60
N TYR A 264 13.13 -6.00 -5.92
CA TYR A 264 13.02 -4.95 -6.95
C TYR A 264 11.64 -4.85 -7.61
N THR A 265 10.70 -5.66 -7.13
CA THR A 265 9.31 -5.62 -7.58
C THR A 265 8.57 -4.42 -6.97
N GLY A 266 7.40 -4.11 -7.51
CA GLY A 266 6.52 -3.06 -6.98
C GLY A 266 5.71 -3.50 -5.75
N GLY A 267 5.98 -4.67 -5.17
CA GLY A 267 5.18 -5.31 -4.12
C GLY A 267 4.49 -6.58 -4.61
N VAL A 268 4.05 -7.41 -3.65
CA VAL A 268 3.47 -8.74 -3.93
C VAL A 268 1.95 -8.82 -3.78
N PHE A 269 1.30 -7.70 -3.51
CA PHE A 269 -0.14 -7.64 -3.22
C PHE A 269 -0.97 -8.25 -4.36
N ASN A 270 -1.83 -9.22 -4.01
CA ASN A 270 -2.68 -9.97 -4.95
C ASN A 270 -1.92 -10.64 -6.12
N ARG A 271 -0.59 -10.79 -6.04
CA ARG A 271 0.22 -11.38 -7.10
C ARG A 271 0.05 -12.90 -7.15
N HIS A 272 -0.12 -13.56 -6.01
CA HIS A 272 -0.30 -15.02 -5.95
C HIS A 272 -1.55 -15.51 -6.69
N VAL A 273 -1.39 -16.52 -7.53
CA VAL A 273 -2.48 -17.33 -8.08
C VAL A 273 -2.33 -18.74 -7.56
N ASN A 274 -3.38 -19.33 -6.99
CA ASN A 274 -3.33 -20.70 -6.45
C ASN A 274 -3.10 -21.75 -7.55
N TRP A 275 -2.67 -22.96 -7.18
CA TRP A 275 -2.27 -23.99 -8.14
C TRP A 275 -3.37 -24.33 -9.17
N VAL A 276 -4.61 -24.49 -8.72
CA VAL A 276 -5.77 -24.80 -9.58
C VAL A 276 -5.98 -23.68 -10.61
N GLY A 277 -5.97 -22.42 -10.15
CA GLY A 277 -6.12 -21.25 -11.02
C GLY A 277 -4.97 -21.14 -12.02
N ARG A 278 -3.72 -21.41 -11.62
CA ARG A 278 -2.58 -21.40 -12.55
C ARG A 278 -2.74 -22.46 -13.63
N ALA A 279 -3.12 -23.69 -13.26
CA ALA A 279 -3.30 -24.78 -14.21
C ALA A 279 -4.47 -24.49 -15.18
N PHE A 280 -5.61 -24.06 -14.65
CA PHE A 280 -6.81 -23.75 -15.42
C PHE A 280 -6.57 -22.61 -16.41
N TRP A 281 -6.08 -21.45 -15.95
CA TRP A 281 -5.91 -20.29 -16.82
C TRP A 281 -4.82 -20.50 -17.86
N ARG A 282 -3.72 -21.21 -17.53
CA ARG A 282 -2.71 -21.59 -18.54
C ARG A 282 -3.33 -22.42 -19.64
N ALA A 283 -4.00 -23.52 -19.29
CA ALA A 283 -4.60 -24.40 -20.28
C ALA A 283 -5.67 -23.69 -21.13
N TRP A 284 -6.45 -22.80 -20.51
CA TRP A 284 -7.48 -22.03 -21.21
C TRP A 284 -6.89 -21.10 -22.28
N PHE A 285 -5.88 -20.32 -21.91
CA PHE A 285 -5.31 -19.31 -22.80
C PHE A 285 -4.31 -19.88 -23.82
N ASP A 286 -3.71 -21.03 -23.53
CA ASP A 286 -2.84 -21.76 -24.47
C ASP A 286 -3.62 -22.19 -25.73
N ALA A 287 -4.92 -22.49 -25.60
CA ALA A 287 -5.80 -22.79 -26.74
C ALA A 287 -5.89 -21.62 -27.74
N ASP A 288 -5.81 -20.38 -27.26
CA ASP A 288 -5.79 -19.15 -28.07
C ASP A 288 -4.36 -18.65 -28.35
N ARG A 289 -3.32 -19.47 -28.08
CA ARG A 289 -1.89 -19.14 -28.20
C ARG A 289 -1.45 -17.93 -27.36
N VAL A 290 -2.06 -17.73 -26.20
CA VAL A 290 -1.73 -16.64 -25.28
C VAL A 290 -0.92 -17.19 -24.11
N GLY A 291 0.33 -16.74 -23.98
CA GLY A 291 1.26 -17.19 -22.95
C GLY A 291 1.05 -16.46 -21.62
N LEU A 292 0.57 -17.17 -20.59
CA LEU A 292 0.33 -16.62 -19.25
C LEU A 292 1.51 -16.87 -18.28
N GLU A 293 2.70 -17.20 -18.79
CA GLU A 293 3.86 -17.51 -17.96
C GLU A 293 4.29 -16.29 -17.12
N GLY A 294 4.53 -16.52 -15.82
CA GLY A 294 5.08 -15.48 -14.93
C GLY A 294 6.41 -14.90 -15.42
N ALA A 295 7.20 -15.69 -16.16
CA ALA A 295 8.49 -15.29 -16.74
C ALA A 295 8.42 -14.02 -17.60
N ARG A 296 7.28 -13.74 -18.25
CA ARG A 296 7.10 -12.53 -19.08
C ARG A 296 7.16 -11.25 -18.24
N ARG A 297 6.38 -11.23 -17.15
CA ARG A 297 6.41 -10.14 -16.17
C ARG A 297 7.76 -10.07 -15.45
N ASP A 298 8.34 -11.22 -15.14
CA ASP A 298 9.62 -11.30 -14.44
C ASP A 298 10.76 -10.69 -15.26
N TYR A 299 10.81 -11.00 -16.56
CA TYR A 299 11.81 -10.45 -17.46
C TYR A 299 11.60 -8.94 -17.64
N LEU A 300 10.35 -8.48 -17.73
CA LEU A 300 10.02 -7.06 -17.77
C LEU A 300 10.51 -6.33 -16.51
N GLU A 301 10.21 -6.86 -15.32
CA GLU A 301 10.65 -6.31 -14.03
C GLU A 301 12.17 -6.41 -13.83
N TYR A 302 12.87 -7.32 -14.51
CA TYR A 302 14.34 -7.41 -14.51
C TYR A 302 15.00 -6.37 -15.43
N ARG A 303 14.36 -6.05 -16.56
CA ARG A 303 14.91 -5.15 -17.59
C ARG A 303 14.63 -3.68 -17.33
N PHE A 304 13.61 -3.36 -16.54
CA PHE A 304 13.20 -2.00 -16.23
C PHE A 304 13.21 -1.73 -14.72
N GLY A 305 13.36 -0.46 -14.34
CA GLY A 305 13.08 -0.02 -12.98
C GLY A 305 11.59 0.04 -12.72
N THR A 306 11.11 -0.58 -11.64
CA THR A 306 9.67 -0.60 -11.32
C THR A 306 9.24 0.70 -10.65
N VAL A 307 8.40 1.51 -11.32
CA VAL A 307 7.78 2.70 -10.73
C VAL A 307 6.49 2.30 -10.02
N ILE A 308 5.56 1.68 -10.74
CA ILE A 308 4.30 1.19 -10.19
C ILE A 308 4.06 -0.22 -10.69
N SER A 309 3.53 -1.08 -9.84
CA SER A 309 3.00 -2.37 -10.24
C SER A 309 1.71 -2.64 -9.48
N ALA A 310 0.73 -3.25 -10.14
CA ALA A 310 -0.50 -3.70 -9.52
C ALA A 310 -0.96 -5.03 -10.11
N SER A 311 -1.55 -5.89 -9.28
CA SER A 311 -2.12 -7.17 -9.70
C SER A 311 -3.60 -7.20 -9.35
N GLU A 312 -4.46 -7.48 -10.32
CA GLU A 312 -5.92 -7.49 -10.13
C GLU A 312 -6.56 -8.75 -10.75
N ARG A 313 -7.87 -8.90 -10.58
CA ARG A 313 -8.65 -10.04 -11.07
C ARG A 313 -9.90 -9.56 -11.80
N ASN A 314 -10.11 -10.05 -13.01
CA ASN A 314 -11.34 -9.80 -13.75
C ASN A 314 -12.44 -10.79 -13.34
N TYR A 315 -13.15 -10.48 -12.25
CA TYR A 315 -14.20 -11.35 -11.70
C TYR A 315 -15.44 -11.49 -12.59
N LEU A 316 -15.67 -10.57 -13.55
CA LEU A 316 -16.78 -10.69 -14.50
C LEU A 316 -16.67 -11.93 -15.39
N LEU A 317 -15.46 -12.47 -15.54
CA LEU A 317 -15.16 -13.64 -16.36
C LEU A 317 -14.44 -14.73 -15.55
N GLY A 318 -14.80 -14.90 -14.28
CA GLY A 318 -14.27 -15.98 -13.44
C GLY A 318 -12.98 -15.66 -12.68
N GLY A 319 -12.54 -14.40 -12.67
CA GLY A 319 -11.36 -13.96 -11.90
C GLY A 319 -10.06 -14.08 -12.68
N ILE A 320 -10.08 -13.71 -13.98
CA ILE A 320 -8.88 -13.79 -14.84
C ILE A 320 -7.78 -12.88 -14.27
N PRO A 321 -6.59 -13.41 -13.97
CA PRO A 321 -5.47 -12.64 -13.43
C PRO A 321 -4.83 -11.75 -14.49
N TYR A 322 -4.72 -10.46 -14.19
CA TYR A 322 -3.97 -9.48 -14.98
C TYR A 322 -3.14 -8.58 -14.07
N TYR A 323 -2.12 -7.96 -14.64
CA TYR A 323 -1.27 -7.00 -13.96
C TYR A 323 -1.16 -5.71 -14.75
N ILE A 324 -0.83 -4.63 -14.03
CA ILE A 324 -0.40 -3.35 -14.58
C ILE A 324 1.02 -3.12 -14.09
N PHE A 325 1.90 -2.70 -14.99
CA PHE A 325 3.29 -2.37 -14.72
C PHE A 325 3.61 -1.03 -15.37
N ILE A 326 4.10 -0.09 -14.58
CA ILE A 326 4.70 1.16 -15.05
C ILE A 326 6.18 1.10 -14.69
N GLY A 327 7.03 1.12 -15.71
CA GLY A 327 8.47 1.06 -15.58
C GLY A 327 9.17 2.29 -16.13
N CYS A 328 10.45 2.40 -15.81
CA CYS A 328 11.39 3.35 -16.39
C CYS A 328 12.71 2.65 -16.72
N GLN A 329 13.68 3.41 -17.24
CA GLN A 329 15.05 2.90 -17.40
C GLN A 329 15.59 2.31 -16.08
N LYS A 330 16.28 1.17 -16.20
CA LYS A 330 16.87 0.45 -15.05
C LYS A 330 17.99 1.26 -14.40
N GLU A 331 18.74 2.01 -15.18
CA GLU A 331 19.77 2.92 -14.69
C GLU A 331 19.15 4.26 -14.32
N ILE A 332 19.44 4.76 -13.11
CA ILE A 332 18.92 6.05 -12.65
C ILE A 332 19.83 7.15 -13.17
N TYR A 333 19.39 7.84 -14.22
CA TYR A 333 20.08 9.05 -14.70
C TYR A 333 19.63 10.26 -13.87
N GLY A 334 20.48 10.72 -12.96
CA GLY A 334 20.26 12.00 -12.27
C GLY A 334 20.37 13.20 -13.22
N THR A 335 19.80 14.33 -12.82
CA THR A 335 19.72 15.61 -13.58
C THR A 335 21.06 16.33 -13.82
N ARG A 336 22.19 15.61 -13.84
CA ARG A 336 23.52 16.09 -14.25
C ARG A 336 24.05 15.18 -15.37
N PRO A 337 25.00 15.63 -16.21
CA PRO A 337 25.68 14.71 -17.10
C PRO A 337 26.54 13.79 -16.23
N ASN A 338 26.08 12.55 -16.04
CA ASN A 338 26.74 11.43 -15.35
C ASN A 338 26.91 11.46 -13.82
N PRO A 339 25.85 11.52 -12.98
CA PRO A 339 25.94 10.91 -11.66
C PRO A 339 25.83 9.39 -11.82
N SER A 340 26.79 8.64 -11.27
CA SER A 340 26.70 7.18 -11.23
C SER A 340 25.52 6.73 -10.35
N SER A 341 24.89 5.58 -10.63
CA SER A 341 23.83 5.00 -9.78
C SER A 341 24.24 4.91 -8.31
N LYS A 342 25.54 4.79 -8.05
CA LYS A 342 26.15 4.79 -6.71
C LYS A 342 25.98 6.11 -5.96
N GLU A 343 26.19 7.27 -6.62
CA GLU A 343 26.02 8.59 -5.99
C GLU A 343 24.58 8.86 -5.57
N ILE A 344 23.61 8.38 -6.35
CA ILE A 344 22.18 8.52 -6.03
C ILE A 344 21.84 7.67 -4.82
N VAL A 345 22.33 6.43 -4.79
CA VAL A 345 22.17 5.52 -3.66
C VAL A 345 22.80 6.11 -2.39
N GLU A 346 24.00 6.68 -2.47
CA GLU A 346 24.68 7.35 -1.34
C GLU A 346 23.93 8.61 -0.86
N LYS A 347 23.40 9.42 -1.78
CA LYS A 347 22.62 10.61 -1.42
C LYS A 347 21.31 10.23 -0.71
N LEU A 348 20.62 9.21 -1.19
CA LEU A 348 19.39 8.71 -0.56
C LEU A 348 19.70 8.10 0.81
N ASP A 349 20.77 7.31 0.92
CA ASP A 349 21.22 6.74 2.19
C ASP A 349 21.49 7.82 3.23
N ALA A 350 22.26 8.86 2.88
CA ALA A 350 22.50 10.01 3.76
C ALA A 350 21.20 10.71 4.19
N ALA A 351 20.24 10.83 3.26
CA ALA A 351 18.93 11.40 3.54
C ALA A 351 18.06 10.53 4.47
N TYR A 352 18.32 9.23 4.57
CA TYR A 352 17.61 8.29 5.43
C TYR A 352 18.27 8.12 6.81
N THR A 353 19.60 8.19 6.88
CA THR A 353 20.40 7.94 8.11
C THR A 353 20.76 9.20 8.90
N GLU A 354 20.46 10.38 8.35
CA GLU A 354 20.87 11.68 8.89
C GLU A 354 22.36 11.98 8.83
N SER A 355 23.08 11.34 7.90
CA SER A 355 24.52 11.55 7.76
C SER A 355 24.86 13.02 7.47
N PRO A 356 25.74 13.66 8.27
CA PRO A 356 26.10 15.07 8.10
C PRO A 356 26.99 15.35 6.88
N TYR A 357 27.51 14.32 6.20
CA TYR A 357 28.60 14.44 5.24
C TYR A 357 28.19 14.74 3.79
N LEU A 358 26.88 14.79 3.48
CA LEU A 358 26.38 15.10 2.14
C LEU A 358 25.21 16.09 2.21
N SER A 359 25.50 17.31 2.66
CA SER A 359 24.62 18.45 2.39
C SER A 359 24.73 18.82 0.89
N PRO A 360 23.62 19.13 0.18
CA PRO A 360 23.64 19.40 -1.25
C PRO A 360 24.12 20.84 -1.56
N ALA A 361 25.27 21.24 -1.04
CA ALA A 361 26.05 22.39 -1.51
C ALA A 361 27.41 22.39 -0.80
N ASN A 362 28.49 22.30 -1.57
CA ASN A 362 29.87 22.60 -1.17
C ASN A 362 30.53 21.64 -0.16
N HIS A 363 31.13 20.54 -0.63
CA HIS A 363 32.38 19.99 -0.05
C HIS A 363 32.97 18.83 -0.88
N LEU A 364 33.12 19.00 -2.20
CA LEU A 364 33.68 17.94 -3.04
C LEU A 364 35.22 17.85 -3.06
N GLN A 365 35.95 18.70 -2.34
CA GLN A 365 37.42 18.77 -2.49
C GLN A 365 38.28 18.44 -1.25
N GLU A 366 37.73 18.25 -0.06
CA GLU A 366 38.57 17.97 1.13
C GLU A 366 38.31 16.61 1.83
N VAL A 367 37.32 15.84 1.37
CA VAL A 367 36.84 14.65 2.12
C VAL A 367 37.62 13.36 1.81
N SER A 368 38.50 13.35 0.80
CA SER A 368 39.05 12.07 0.30
C SER A 368 40.22 11.47 1.08
N LYS A 369 40.73 12.08 2.17
CA LYS A 369 41.97 11.59 2.82
C LYS A 369 41.97 11.46 4.35
N ALA A 370 40.91 11.84 5.07
CA ALA A 370 40.96 11.86 6.53
C ALA A 370 39.89 11.01 7.26
N MET A 371 38.98 10.32 6.57
CA MET A 371 37.74 9.83 7.22
C MET A 371 37.38 8.35 6.99
N GLU A 372 38.36 7.51 6.65
CA GLU A 372 38.18 6.05 6.56
C GLU A 372 38.36 5.32 7.91
N ARG A 373 38.47 6.02 9.04
CA ARG A 373 38.72 5.37 10.35
C ARG A 373 37.81 5.92 11.45
N GLN A 374 36.89 5.06 11.91
CA GLN A 374 36.15 5.06 13.19
C GLN A 374 34.68 5.54 13.28
N VAL A 375 33.84 5.25 12.28
CA VAL A 375 32.41 4.96 12.54
C VAL A 375 32.05 3.74 11.69
N ALA A 376 31.54 2.65 12.28
CA ALA A 376 30.91 1.59 11.50
C ALA A 376 29.78 2.26 10.71
N GLU A 377 29.92 2.34 9.39
CA GLU A 377 29.10 3.21 8.56
C GLU A 377 27.62 2.81 8.70
N ILE A 378 26.81 3.63 9.37
CA ILE A 378 25.38 3.34 9.57
C ILE A 378 24.71 3.47 8.21
N ARG A 379 24.18 2.35 7.70
CA ARG A 379 23.51 2.28 6.40
C ARG A 379 22.01 2.00 6.55
N SER A 380 21.22 2.53 5.63
CA SER A 380 19.78 2.25 5.52
C SER A 380 19.52 0.88 4.88
N LYS A 381 18.34 0.30 5.15
CA LYS A 381 17.89 -0.95 4.48
C LYS A 381 17.81 -0.80 2.96
N ALA A 382 17.44 0.40 2.50
CA ALA A 382 17.42 0.74 1.09
C ALA A 382 18.81 0.64 0.47
N TYR A 383 19.84 1.19 1.14
CA TYR A 383 21.23 1.11 0.69
C TYR A 383 21.75 -0.34 0.65
N GLU A 384 21.55 -1.10 1.72
CA GLU A 384 21.97 -2.51 1.79
C GLU A 384 21.36 -3.32 0.62
N SER A 385 20.06 -3.14 0.39
CA SER A 385 19.34 -3.81 -0.70
C SER A 385 19.81 -3.35 -2.08
N ALA A 386 20.10 -2.05 -2.23
CA ALA A 386 20.64 -1.49 -3.47
C ALA A 386 22.02 -2.07 -3.79
N VAL A 387 22.92 -2.18 -2.82
CA VAL A 387 24.27 -2.75 -3.01
C VAL A 387 24.20 -4.21 -3.43
N ILE A 388 23.33 -5.01 -2.79
CA ILE A 388 23.11 -6.42 -3.14
C ILE A 388 22.57 -6.53 -4.59
N ASN A 389 21.61 -5.67 -4.95
CA ASN A 389 21.04 -5.72 -6.29
C ASN A 389 22.04 -5.30 -7.37
N LEU A 390 22.78 -4.22 -7.13
CA LEU A 390 23.79 -3.74 -8.08
C LEU A 390 24.90 -4.78 -8.29
N SER A 391 25.34 -5.48 -7.24
CA SER A 391 26.36 -6.53 -7.37
C SER A 391 25.86 -7.76 -8.14
N ALA A 392 24.55 -8.04 -8.06
CA ALA A 392 23.88 -9.11 -8.81
C ALA A 392 23.35 -8.67 -10.19
N ASN A 393 23.64 -7.44 -10.63
CA ASN A 393 23.05 -6.83 -11.84
C ASN A 393 21.50 -6.92 -11.87
N LEU A 394 20.87 -6.78 -10.71
CA LEU A 394 19.42 -6.66 -10.56
C LEU A 394 19.03 -5.18 -10.51
N PRO A 395 17.79 -4.82 -10.90
CA PRO A 395 17.28 -3.46 -10.71
C PRO A 395 17.28 -3.07 -9.23
N LEU A 396 17.39 -1.78 -8.95
CA LEU A 396 17.20 -1.26 -7.60
C LEU A 396 15.78 -1.54 -7.08
N PRO A 397 15.56 -1.53 -5.75
CA PRO A 397 14.22 -1.58 -5.18
C PRO A 397 13.28 -0.51 -5.76
N SER A 398 11.98 -0.82 -5.88
CA SER A 398 10.99 0.10 -6.50
C SER A 398 10.90 1.48 -5.82
N SER A 399 11.26 1.57 -4.54
CA SER A 399 11.36 2.84 -3.79
C SER A 399 12.37 3.85 -4.38
N PHE A 400 13.36 3.40 -5.15
CA PHE A 400 14.36 4.26 -5.79
C PHE A 400 13.84 4.94 -7.06
N TYR A 401 12.79 4.39 -7.69
CA TYR A 401 12.20 4.94 -8.92
C TYR A 401 10.92 5.76 -8.66
N GLN A 402 10.56 5.97 -7.39
CA GLN A 402 9.42 6.80 -7.01
C GLN A 402 9.74 8.29 -7.19
N ASN A 403 8.71 9.09 -7.44
CA ASN A 403 8.86 10.54 -7.53
C ASN A 403 9.18 11.21 -6.18
N HIS A 404 8.79 10.56 -5.07
CA HIS A 404 9.02 11.02 -3.70
C HIS A 404 9.67 9.90 -2.89
N HIS A 405 10.59 10.29 -2.01
CA HIS A 405 11.34 9.36 -1.15
C HIS A 405 10.90 9.46 0.31
N TRP A 406 9.60 9.68 0.55
CA TRP A 406 9.03 9.71 1.89
C TRP A 406 8.98 8.32 2.51
N ARG A 407 8.59 7.30 1.72
CA ARG A 407 8.51 5.90 2.16
C ARG A 407 9.85 5.20 1.96
N ILE A 408 10.44 4.74 3.06
CA ILE A 408 11.70 3.99 3.01
C ILE A 408 11.40 2.53 2.63
N TYR A 409 12.31 1.94 1.85
CA TYR A 409 12.24 0.53 1.47
C TYR A 409 12.06 -0.37 2.69
N TYR A 410 11.12 -1.31 2.57
CA TYR A 410 10.94 -2.44 3.47
C TYR A 410 10.59 -3.68 2.64
N ASP A 411 10.90 -4.85 3.19
CA ASP A 411 10.57 -6.12 2.57
C ASP A 411 9.18 -6.56 3.02
N ASP A 412 8.20 -6.52 2.12
CA ASP A 412 6.79 -6.86 2.41
C ASP A 412 6.56 -8.38 2.60
N MET A 413 7.56 -9.21 2.32
CA MET A 413 7.48 -10.66 2.50
C MET A 413 7.84 -11.13 3.91
N LEU A 414 8.41 -10.26 4.74
CA LEU A 414 8.73 -10.63 6.12
C LEU A 414 7.45 -10.89 6.93
N THR A 415 7.45 -11.98 7.67
CA THR A 415 6.31 -12.44 8.50
C THR A 415 5.82 -11.36 9.47
N LYS A 416 6.75 -10.55 10.01
CA LYS A 416 6.44 -9.44 10.91
C LYS A 416 5.56 -8.35 10.28
N HIS A 417 5.55 -8.21 8.96
CA HIS A 417 4.69 -7.25 8.26
C HIS A 417 3.36 -7.87 7.81
N ALA A 418 3.34 -9.18 7.54
CA ALA A 418 2.15 -9.90 7.10
C ALA A 418 1.16 -10.23 8.23
N GLN A 419 1.58 -10.17 9.50
CA GLN A 419 0.76 -10.56 10.66
C GLN A 419 -0.56 -9.79 10.84
N PHE A 420 -0.70 -8.62 10.20
CA PHE A 420 -1.90 -7.79 10.27
C PHE A 420 -2.93 -8.08 9.16
N GLY A 421 -2.67 -9.05 8.28
CA GLY A 421 -3.63 -9.46 7.24
C GLY A 421 -3.97 -8.35 6.23
N ASN A 422 -3.01 -7.50 5.89
CA ASN A 422 -3.21 -6.31 5.05
C ASN A 422 -4.30 -5.37 5.58
N GLU A 423 -4.38 -5.19 6.89
CA GLU A 423 -5.36 -4.32 7.51
C GLU A 423 -4.71 -3.39 8.54
N TYR A 424 -5.05 -2.10 8.52
CA TYR A 424 -4.59 -1.18 9.55
C TYR A 424 -5.47 -1.30 10.79
N ILE A 425 -4.91 -1.03 11.96
CA ILE A 425 -5.65 -1.13 13.22
C ILE A 425 -6.56 0.09 13.39
N TYR A 426 -6.03 1.29 13.11
CA TYR A 426 -6.70 2.55 13.40
C TYR A 426 -6.82 3.43 12.16
N ALA A 427 -8.03 3.91 11.86
CA ALA A 427 -8.28 4.87 10.77
C ALA A 427 -7.99 6.34 11.17
N PHE A 428 -7.81 6.58 12.48
CA PHE A 428 -7.57 7.87 13.12
C PHE A 428 -6.72 7.68 14.37
N THR A 429 -6.05 8.73 14.82
CA THR A 429 -5.20 8.72 16.02
C THR A 429 -6.04 8.97 17.27
N TRP A 430 -5.68 8.34 18.40
CA TRP A 430 -6.41 8.36 19.67
C TRP A 430 -5.59 9.07 20.76
N GLU A 431 -4.86 10.10 20.37
CA GLU A 431 -3.95 10.87 21.21
C GLU A 431 -4.08 12.36 20.87
N ASP A 432 -4.13 13.23 21.88
CA ASP A 432 -4.37 14.66 21.66
C ASP A 432 -3.09 15.42 21.22
N PRO A 433 -2.96 15.83 19.94
CA PRO A 433 -1.78 16.54 19.47
C PRO A 433 -1.65 17.96 20.04
N ARG A 434 -2.74 18.55 20.58
CA ARG A 434 -2.67 19.85 21.27
C ARG A 434 -1.89 19.76 22.58
N VAL A 435 -1.98 18.62 23.25
CA VAL A 435 -1.20 18.37 24.47
C VAL A 435 0.25 18.05 24.10
N ASP A 436 0.48 17.28 23.04
CA ASP A 436 1.82 16.98 22.54
C ASP A 436 2.60 18.26 22.23
N ASN A 437 2.02 19.16 21.44
CA ASN A 437 2.70 20.42 21.12
C ASN A 437 2.97 21.29 22.35
N ARG A 438 2.03 21.38 23.30
CA ARG A 438 2.23 22.15 24.53
C ARG A 438 3.38 21.61 25.39
N LEU A 439 3.53 20.30 25.44
CA LEU A 439 4.54 19.62 26.24
C LEU A 439 5.91 19.58 25.57
N LEU A 440 5.93 19.39 24.25
CA LEU A 440 7.14 19.22 23.46
C LEU A 440 7.70 20.55 22.95
N ASN A 441 6.87 21.58 22.77
CA ASN A 441 7.27 22.86 22.18
C ASN A 441 8.05 22.65 20.88
N ILE A 442 7.38 22.07 19.88
CA ILE A 442 7.99 21.66 18.61
C ILE A 442 8.40 22.91 17.81
N GLY A 443 9.64 22.93 17.32
CA GLY A 443 10.21 23.99 16.51
C GLY A 443 10.98 23.48 15.29
N CYS A 444 11.57 24.40 14.53
CA CYS A 444 12.21 24.11 13.25
C CYS A 444 13.52 23.33 13.33
N ASP A 445 14.15 23.27 14.50
CA ASP A 445 15.38 22.49 14.71
C ASP A 445 15.10 21.06 15.19
N ASP A 446 13.83 20.71 15.42
CA ASP A 446 13.47 19.41 15.97
C ASP A 446 13.50 18.32 14.90
N VAL A 447 14.23 17.25 15.22
CA VAL A 447 14.16 15.94 14.58
C VAL A 447 13.34 15.03 15.49
N ILE A 448 12.18 14.60 15.00
CA ILE A 448 11.16 13.90 15.78
C ILE A 448 11.09 12.44 15.31
N LEU A 449 11.14 11.49 16.24
CA LEU A 449 10.70 10.12 16.00
C LEU A 449 9.32 9.92 16.63
N ALA A 450 8.36 9.40 15.88
CA ALA A 450 7.00 9.20 16.37
C ALA A 450 6.36 7.95 15.75
N ILE A 451 5.55 7.25 16.53
CA ILE A 451 4.73 6.14 16.01
C ILE A 451 3.75 6.69 14.96
N THR A 452 3.66 6.06 13.79
CA THR A 452 2.82 6.54 12.68
C THR A 452 1.35 6.53 13.07
N SER A 453 0.83 5.40 13.59
CA SER A 453 -0.61 5.21 13.81
C SER A 453 -1.37 5.56 12.52
N ALA A 454 -2.48 6.28 12.59
CA ALA A 454 -3.20 6.76 11.41
C ALA A 454 -2.53 7.96 10.69
N GLY A 455 -1.41 8.48 11.21
CA GLY A 455 -0.68 9.62 10.66
C GLY A 455 -1.19 11.01 11.07
N ASP A 456 -2.25 11.12 11.88
CA ASP A 456 -2.86 12.43 12.21
C ASP A 456 -1.90 13.30 13.01
N ASN A 457 -1.28 12.76 14.06
CA ASN A 457 -0.32 13.50 14.89
C ASN A 457 0.94 13.88 14.09
N ILE A 458 1.38 13.03 13.16
CA ILE A 458 2.51 13.34 12.25
C ILE A 458 2.18 14.61 11.46
N LEU A 459 1.00 14.67 10.85
CA LEU A 459 0.54 15.83 10.07
C LEU A 459 0.33 17.08 10.95
N ASP A 460 -0.14 16.91 12.19
CA ASP A 460 -0.21 17.99 13.16
C ASP A 460 1.19 18.51 13.55
N TYR A 461 2.21 17.65 13.66
CA TYR A 461 3.59 18.09 13.92
C TYR A 461 4.16 18.89 12.75
N PHE A 462 3.89 18.51 11.50
CA PHE A 462 4.36 19.27 10.32
C PHE A 462 3.82 20.71 10.26
N GLN A 463 2.71 21.01 10.93
CA GLN A 463 2.22 22.38 11.06
C GLN A 463 3.14 23.30 11.89
N TYR A 464 4.14 22.75 12.59
CA TYR A 464 5.16 23.52 13.31
C TYR A 464 6.51 23.60 12.57
N ASN A 465 6.57 23.12 11.32
CA ASN A 465 7.77 23.10 10.47
C ASN A 465 8.99 22.43 11.12
N PRO A 466 8.88 21.24 11.74
CA PRO A 466 10.05 20.54 12.26
C PRO A 466 11.05 20.26 11.13
N ARG A 467 12.33 20.17 11.47
CA ARG A 467 13.39 19.82 10.51
C ARG A 467 13.08 18.50 9.84
N ARG A 468 12.61 17.52 10.63
CA ARG A 468 12.35 16.16 10.18
C ARG A 468 11.44 15.39 11.12
N VAL A 469 10.63 14.50 10.55
CA VAL A 469 9.81 13.54 11.29
C VAL A 469 10.02 12.14 10.73
N HIS A 470 10.50 11.23 11.59
CA HIS A 470 10.54 9.78 11.38
C HIS A 470 9.24 9.18 11.91
N ALA A 471 8.31 8.90 11.01
CA ALA A 471 7.09 8.16 11.30
C ALA A 471 7.40 6.66 11.26
N VAL A 472 7.16 5.94 12.35
CA VAL A 472 7.54 4.52 12.50
C VAL A 472 6.32 3.66 12.80
N ASP A 473 6.11 2.60 12.03
CA ASP A 473 5.09 1.60 12.32
C ASP A 473 5.50 0.23 11.80
N LEU A 474 5.17 -0.82 12.55
CA LEU A 474 5.41 -2.20 12.10
C LEU A 474 4.42 -2.61 11.00
N ASN A 475 3.19 -2.08 11.05
CA ASN A 475 2.12 -2.41 10.12
C ASN A 475 2.23 -1.56 8.85
N PRO A 476 2.51 -2.16 7.67
CA PRO A 476 2.66 -1.42 6.42
C PRO A 476 1.43 -0.60 6.04
N THR A 477 0.23 -1.07 6.42
CA THR A 477 -1.05 -0.44 6.04
C THR A 477 -1.35 0.83 6.81
N GLN A 478 -0.85 0.96 8.05
CA GLN A 478 -0.89 2.24 8.78
C GLN A 478 -0.06 3.30 8.05
N ASN A 479 1.12 2.90 7.61
CA ASN A 479 1.98 3.76 6.82
C ASN A 479 1.38 4.07 5.43
N HIS A 480 0.64 3.15 4.80
CA HIS A 480 -0.10 3.44 3.54
C HIS A 480 -1.20 4.51 3.74
N LEU A 481 -1.81 4.60 4.93
CA LEU A 481 -2.78 5.64 5.27
C LEU A 481 -2.13 7.01 5.45
N LEU A 482 -0.99 7.10 6.14
CA LEU A 482 -0.21 8.33 6.20
C LEU A 482 0.20 8.78 4.78
N GLU A 483 0.68 7.85 3.96
CA GLU A 483 1.11 8.12 2.59
C GLU A 483 -0.03 8.62 1.70
N LEU A 484 -1.24 8.08 1.84
CA LEU A 484 -2.44 8.58 1.16
C LEU A 484 -2.77 10.04 1.55
N LYS A 485 -2.66 10.37 2.84
CA LYS A 485 -2.89 11.74 3.33
C LYS A 485 -1.87 12.73 2.76
N VAL A 486 -0.59 12.35 2.76
CA VAL A 486 0.51 13.17 2.22
C VAL A 486 0.38 13.35 0.70
N ALA A 487 0.10 12.28 -0.03
CA ALA A 487 -0.19 12.34 -1.47
C ALA A 487 -1.38 13.27 -1.77
N SER A 488 -2.43 13.21 -0.95
CA SER A 488 -3.62 14.06 -1.10
C SER A 488 -3.34 15.55 -0.85
N PHE A 489 -2.50 15.90 0.13
CA PHE A 489 -2.06 17.29 0.29
C PHE A 489 -1.27 17.79 -0.91
N THR A 490 -0.50 16.91 -1.55
CA THR A 490 0.37 17.28 -2.68
C THR A 490 -0.42 17.43 -3.98
N ALA A 491 -1.46 16.61 -4.19
CA ALA A 491 -2.13 16.50 -5.48
C ALA A 491 -3.57 17.05 -5.52
N LEU A 492 -4.26 17.19 -4.38
CA LEU A 492 -5.69 17.52 -4.35
C LEU A 492 -5.96 18.90 -3.77
N GLY A 493 -7.07 19.49 -4.22
CA GLY A 493 -7.65 20.67 -3.57
C GLY A 493 -8.39 20.31 -2.28
N TYR A 494 -8.57 21.31 -1.40
CA TYR A 494 -9.18 21.11 -0.07
C TYR A 494 -10.57 20.47 -0.10
N ARG A 495 -11.36 20.70 -1.16
CA ARG A 495 -12.70 20.12 -1.29
C ARG A 495 -12.66 18.59 -1.32
N ASP A 496 -11.81 18.02 -2.15
CA ASP A 496 -11.73 16.56 -2.32
C ASP A 496 -10.95 15.93 -1.18
N PHE A 497 -9.92 16.63 -0.68
CA PHE A 497 -9.25 16.27 0.58
C PHE A 497 -10.23 16.14 1.75
N TRP A 498 -11.13 17.12 1.92
CA TRP A 498 -12.14 17.08 2.97
C TRP A 498 -13.17 15.96 2.79
N LYS A 499 -13.59 15.65 1.56
CA LYS A 499 -14.48 14.51 1.34
C LYS A 499 -13.81 13.20 1.79
N ILE A 500 -12.56 12.98 1.39
CA ILE A 500 -11.82 11.74 1.71
C ILE A 500 -11.58 11.61 3.22
N PHE A 501 -11.06 12.65 3.89
CA PHE A 501 -10.63 12.56 5.31
C PHE A 501 -11.48 13.34 6.30
N GLY A 502 -12.43 14.16 5.85
CA GLY A 502 -13.43 14.79 6.71
C GLY A 502 -14.68 13.93 6.78
N GLU A 503 -15.22 13.58 5.61
CA GLU A 503 -16.45 12.80 5.47
C GLU A 503 -16.19 11.28 5.41
N GLY A 504 -14.94 10.87 5.15
CA GLY A 504 -14.56 9.46 5.01
C GLY A 504 -14.98 8.85 3.67
N LYS A 505 -15.45 9.65 2.70
CA LYS A 505 -16.10 9.16 1.47
C LYS A 505 -15.83 10.09 0.29
N HIS A 506 -15.63 9.51 -0.89
CA HIS A 506 -15.51 10.27 -2.11
C HIS A 506 -15.97 9.42 -3.31
N PRO A 507 -17.05 9.78 -4.04
CA PRO A 507 -17.62 8.93 -5.10
C PRO A 507 -16.59 8.60 -6.21
N ASP A 508 -15.74 9.56 -6.54
CA ASP A 508 -14.73 9.41 -7.59
C ASP A 508 -13.33 9.06 -7.02
N PHE A 509 -13.25 8.43 -5.84
CA PHE A 509 -11.97 8.15 -5.19
C PHE A 509 -11.04 7.29 -6.06
N ARG A 510 -11.57 6.26 -6.73
CA ARG A 510 -10.76 5.43 -7.64
C ARG A 510 -10.16 6.25 -8.79
N GLU A 511 -10.93 7.18 -9.35
CA GLU A 511 -10.45 8.06 -10.41
C GLU A 511 -9.33 8.95 -9.89
N LEU A 512 -9.54 9.65 -8.76
CA LEU A 512 -8.51 10.48 -8.12
C LEU A 512 -7.25 9.68 -7.80
N LEU A 513 -7.41 8.44 -7.35
CA LEU A 513 -6.31 7.54 -7.04
C LEU A 513 -5.41 7.30 -8.26
N VAL A 514 -6.02 7.03 -9.42
CA VAL A 514 -5.31 6.76 -10.67
C VAL A 514 -4.75 8.05 -11.29
N SER A 515 -5.57 9.09 -11.43
CA SER A 515 -5.27 10.26 -12.25
C SER A 515 -4.50 11.38 -11.54
N HIS A 516 -4.57 11.44 -10.20
CA HIS A 516 -3.94 12.51 -9.39
C HIS A 516 -2.99 11.98 -8.31
N LEU A 517 -3.37 10.94 -7.56
CA LEU A 517 -2.60 10.50 -6.40
C LEU A 517 -1.46 9.54 -6.75
N SER A 518 -1.59 8.76 -7.83
CA SER A 518 -0.63 7.72 -8.20
C SER A 518 0.83 8.20 -8.36
N PRO A 519 1.14 9.42 -8.83
CA PRO A 519 2.54 9.90 -8.88
C PRO A 519 3.16 10.16 -7.51
N HIS A 520 2.34 10.21 -6.45
CA HIS A 520 2.72 10.57 -5.10
C HIS A 520 2.67 9.39 -4.11
N LEU A 521 2.36 8.19 -4.60
CA LEU A 521 2.28 6.96 -3.81
C LEU A 521 3.35 5.98 -4.26
N SER A 522 3.93 5.27 -3.30
CA SER A 522 4.69 4.06 -3.55
C SER A 522 3.79 3.00 -4.18
N SER A 523 4.43 2.13 -4.97
CA SER A 523 3.74 1.02 -5.65
C SER A 523 2.92 0.14 -4.69
N GLN A 524 3.41 -0.13 -3.48
CA GLN A 524 2.69 -0.92 -2.47
C GLN A 524 1.47 -0.18 -1.92
N ALA A 525 1.60 1.11 -1.60
CA ALA A 525 0.47 1.91 -1.13
C ALA A 525 -0.63 2.02 -2.20
N LEU A 526 -0.24 2.24 -3.46
CA LEU A 526 -1.20 2.30 -4.56
C LEU A 526 -1.96 0.99 -4.74
N GLN A 527 -1.28 -0.16 -4.68
CA GLN A 527 -1.93 -1.48 -4.75
C GLN A 527 -2.97 -1.66 -3.66
N TYR A 528 -2.61 -1.32 -2.42
CA TYR A 528 -3.52 -1.39 -1.29
C TYR A 528 -4.78 -0.55 -1.53
N TRP A 529 -4.61 0.71 -1.96
CA TRP A 529 -5.73 1.62 -2.16
C TRP A 529 -6.56 1.32 -3.41
N LEU A 530 -5.98 0.72 -4.45
CA LEU A 530 -6.74 0.25 -5.62
C LEU A 530 -7.72 -0.85 -5.21
N ASP A 531 -7.27 -1.81 -4.40
CA ASP A 531 -8.08 -2.90 -3.87
C ASP A 531 -9.18 -2.40 -2.91
N HIS A 532 -8.87 -1.39 -2.08
CA HIS A 532 -9.79 -0.83 -1.10
C HIS A 532 -10.60 0.37 -1.61
N SER A 533 -10.47 0.73 -2.90
CA SER A 533 -11.08 1.92 -3.49
C SER A 533 -12.61 1.92 -3.38
N GLY A 534 -13.24 0.74 -3.43
CA GLY A 534 -14.69 0.59 -3.29
C GLY A 534 -15.25 1.08 -1.95
N THR A 535 -14.47 0.98 -0.86
CA THR A 535 -14.95 1.36 0.48
C THR A 535 -15.12 2.87 0.63
N ILE A 536 -14.19 3.65 0.07
CA ILE A 536 -14.25 5.12 0.08
C ILE A 536 -15.20 5.64 -0.99
N SER A 537 -15.30 4.94 -2.13
CA SER A 537 -16.18 5.31 -3.25
C SER A 537 -17.66 5.03 -2.98
N SER A 538 -17.96 4.11 -2.05
CA SER A 538 -19.33 3.68 -1.82
C SER A 538 -20.20 4.79 -1.21
N GLN A 539 -21.31 5.10 -1.90
CA GLN A 539 -22.36 5.96 -1.36
C GLN A 539 -23.08 5.28 -0.18
N SER A 540 -23.27 3.95 -0.25
CA SER A 540 -23.86 3.12 0.80
C SER A 540 -22.80 2.56 1.76
N GLY A 541 -22.89 2.87 3.04
CA GLY A 541 -21.89 2.47 4.05
C GLY A 541 -21.42 3.66 4.87
N VAL A 542 -20.31 3.53 5.58
CA VAL A 542 -19.82 4.59 6.50
C VAL A 542 -18.42 5.11 6.11
N GLY A 543 -17.80 4.53 5.09
CA GLY A 543 -16.55 5.04 4.51
C GLY A 543 -15.31 4.64 5.31
N LEU A 544 -14.26 5.45 5.19
CA LEU A 544 -12.92 5.24 5.76
C LEU A 544 -12.90 4.94 7.27
N TYR A 545 -13.84 5.49 8.03
CA TYR A 545 -13.85 5.36 9.50
C TYR A 545 -14.54 4.09 10.01
N GLU A 546 -15.12 3.28 9.13
CA GLU A 546 -15.59 1.92 9.44
C GLU A 546 -14.74 0.82 8.78
N THR A 547 -13.50 1.15 8.46
CA THR A 547 -12.47 0.18 8.05
C THR A 547 -11.37 0.04 9.10
N GLY A 548 -10.50 -0.94 8.91
CA GLY A 548 -9.47 -1.29 9.89
C GLY A 548 -10.02 -1.95 11.15
N GLY A 549 -9.13 -2.30 12.08
CA GLY A 549 -9.49 -3.03 13.30
C GLY A 549 -10.50 -2.29 14.18
N SER A 550 -10.37 -0.96 14.26
CA SER A 550 -11.28 -0.08 15.01
C SER A 550 -12.75 -0.20 14.59
N ARG A 551 -13.05 -0.66 13.36
CA ARG A 551 -14.43 -0.84 12.87
C ARG A 551 -15.28 -1.73 13.76
N TYR A 552 -14.70 -2.75 14.38
CA TYR A 552 -15.47 -3.73 15.15
C TYR A 552 -16.04 -3.08 16.41
N ALA A 553 -15.23 -2.30 17.12
CA ALA A 553 -15.66 -1.53 18.28
C ALA A 553 -16.72 -0.48 17.89
N LEU A 554 -16.50 0.25 16.80
CA LEU A 554 -17.44 1.27 16.31
C LEU A 554 -18.80 0.67 15.92
N LYS A 555 -18.80 -0.42 15.14
CA LYS A 555 -20.03 -1.11 14.73
C LYS A 555 -20.79 -1.67 15.93
N MET A 556 -20.09 -2.24 16.90
CA MET A 556 -20.71 -2.74 18.12
C MET A 556 -21.41 -1.63 18.91
N VAL A 557 -20.72 -0.52 19.18
CA VAL A 557 -21.29 0.61 19.93
C VAL A 557 -22.51 1.18 19.22
N ARG A 558 -22.46 1.33 17.89
CA ARG A 558 -23.58 1.81 17.09
C ARG A 558 -24.76 0.83 17.07
N TYR A 559 -24.49 -0.46 16.92
CA TYR A 559 -25.51 -1.50 17.01
C TYR A 559 -26.20 -1.47 18.38
N LEU A 560 -25.44 -1.28 19.44
CA LEU A 560 -25.94 -1.19 20.80
C LEU A 560 -26.84 0.04 20.99
N PHE A 561 -26.43 1.21 20.49
CA PHE A 561 -27.28 2.40 20.52
C PHE A 561 -28.55 2.26 19.67
N ALA A 562 -28.50 1.52 18.57
CA ALA A 562 -29.69 1.21 17.77
C ALA A 562 -30.64 0.26 18.54
N LEU A 563 -30.11 -0.82 19.11
CA LEU A 563 -30.87 -1.83 19.84
C LEU A 563 -31.61 -1.25 21.06
N PHE A 564 -30.97 -0.34 21.81
CA PHE A 564 -31.56 0.31 22.97
C PHE A 564 -32.28 1.63 22.66
N GLY A 565 -32.49 1.97 21.38
CA GLY A 565 -33.24 3.17 20.98
C GLY A 565 -32.55 4.50 21.33
N LEU A 566 -31.24 4.50 21.56
CA LEU A 566 -30.45 5.68 21.96
C LEU A 566 -29.91 6.50 20.79
N SER A 567 -30.15 6.09 19.55
CA SER A 567 -29.61 6.78 18.36
C SER A 567 -29.99 8.26 18.31
N ALA A 568 -31.21 8.62 18.73
CA ALA A 568 -31.65 10.02 18.80
C ALA A 568 -30.91 10.80 19.90
N GLU A 569 -30.66 10.20 21.06
CA GLU A 569 -29.92 10.85 22.16
C GLU A 569 -28.44 11.03 21.81
N VAL A 570 -27.83 10.06 21.11
CA VAL A 570 -26.46 10.18 20.59
C VAL A 570 -26.36 11.31 19.56
N LYS A 571 -27.36 11.45 18.71
CA LYS A 571 -27.44 12.57 17.77
C LYS A 571 -27.55 13.91 18.51
N ARG A 572 -28.44 14.01 19.51
CA ARG A 572 -28.55 15.22 20.37
C ARG A 572 -27.24 15.53 21.09
N LEU A 573 -26.53 14.51 21.59
CA LEU A 573 -25.21 14.68 22.21
C LEU A 573 -24.20 15.30 21.24
N CYS A 574 -24.20 14.86 19.98
CA CYS A 574 -23.31 15.38 18.94
C CYS A 574 -23.74 16.76 18.39
N GLU A 575 -24.97 17.19 18.66
CA GLU A 575 -25.53 18.48 18.23
C GLU A 575 -25.59 19.53 19.37
N ALA A 576 -25.34 19.12 20.61
CA ALA A 576 -25.41 19.97 21.80
C ALA A 576 -24.50 21.20 21.66
N GLN A 577 -25.01 22.40 21.99
CA GLN A 577 -24.25 23.64 21.85
C GLN A 577 -23.51 24.03 23.13
N THR A 578 -23.90 23.44 24.28
CA THR A 578 -23.33 23.77 25.59
C THR A 578 -23.01 22.52 26.41
N LEU A 579 -22.06 22.64 27.34
CA LEU A 579 -21.75 21.56 28.28
C LEU A 579 -22.95 21.19 29.17
N ASN A 580 -23.80 22.15 29.52
CA ASN A 580 -24.97 21.88 30.36
C ASN A 580 -25.98 20.98 29.65
N GLU A 581 -26.30 21.28 28.38
CA GLU A 581 -27.16 20.43 27.56
C GLU A 581 -26.58 19.02 27.39
N GLN A 582 -25.28 18.92 27.10
CA GLN A 582 -24.58 17.64 26.99
C GLN A 582 -24.65 16.82 28.30
N ARG A 583 -24.49 17.48 29.46
CA ARG A 583 -24.59 16.86 30.79
C ARG A 583 -26.00 16.37 31.12
N GLU A 584 -27.04 17.01 30.60
CA GLU A 584 -28.43 16.56 30.76
C GLU A 584 -28.73 15.28 29.96
N ILE A 585 -28.09 15.13 28.79
CA ILE A 585 -28.26 13.96 27.91
C ILE A 585 -27.49 12.75 28.44
N TRP A 586 -26.29 12.97 28.98
CA TRP A 586 -25.35 11.89 29.35
C TRP A 586 -25.92 10.78 30.24
N PRO A 587 -26.71 11.04 31.31
CA PRO A 587 -27.23 9.99 32.18
C PRO A 587 -28.03 8.90 31.46
N ARG A 588 -28.72 9.23 30.36
CA ARG A 588 -29.51 8.28 29.56
C ARG A 588 -28.59 7.32 28.79
N ILE A 589 -27.55 7.87 28.15
CA ILE A 589 -26.57 7.10 27.38
C ILE A 589 -25.68 6.28 28.32
N ARG A 590 -25.22 6.91 29.42
CA ARG A 590 -24.41 6.29 30.46
C ARG A 590 -25.09 5.05 31.04
N ARG A 591 -26.40 5.07 31.29
CA ARG A 591 -27.14 3.92 31.84
C ARG A 591 -26.96 2.64 31.01
N VAL A 592 -26.88 2.78 29.70
CA VAL A 592 -26.76 1.64 28.77
C VAL A 592 -25.30 1.24 28.60
N LEU A 593 -24.40 2.20 28.33
CA LEU A 593 -22.96 1.95 28.21
C LEU A 593 -22.36 1.38 29.49
N MET A 594 -22.86 1.85 30.64
CA MET A 594 -22.48 1.44 31.98
C MET A 594 -23.54 0.54 32.62
N SER A 595 -24.16 -0.36 31.85
CA SER A 595 -25.00 -1.41 32.43
C SER A 595 -24.16 -2.62 32.86
N ARG A 596 -24.46 -3.20 34.03
CA ARG A 596 -23.78 -4.41 34.55
C ARG A 596 -23.81 -5.61 33.59
N PRO A 597 -24.90 -5.89 32.85
CA PRO A 597 -24.93 -6.98 31.86
C PRO A 597 -24.01 -6.74 30.67
N LEU A 598 -23.94 -5.50 30.17
CA LEU A 598 -23.02 -5.15 29.08
C LEU A 598 -21.56 -5.25 29.53
N HIS A 599 -21.26 -4.79 30.74
CA HIS A 599 -19.95 -4.96 31.36
C HIS A 599 -19.58 -6.45 31.50
N TRP A 600 -20.49 -7.29 31.97
CA TRP A 600 -20.26 -8.72 32.10
C TRP A 600 -20.06 -9.40 30.74
N ALA A 601 -20.81 -9.01 29.71
CA ALA A 601 -20.61 -9.54 28.35
C ALA A 601 -19.28 -9.09 27.73
N VAL A 602 -18.87 -7.83 27.93
CA VAL A 602 -17.67 -7.20 27.38
C VAL A 602 -16.38 -7.62 28.12
N VAL A 603 -16.46 -7.81 29.44
CA VAL A 603 -15.33 -8.20 30.30
C VAL A 603 -15.24 -9.72 30.48
N GLY A 604 -16.37 -10.43 30.42
CA GLY A 604 -16.44 -11.89 30.51
C GLY A 604 -16.06 -12.62 29.23
N THR A 605 -16.07 -11.93 28.08
CA THR A 605 -15.42 -12.44 26.87
C THR A 605 -14.01 -11.86 26.79
N GLU A 606 -13.01 -12.63 27.23
CA GLU A 606 -11.60 -12.34 26.96
C GLU A 606 -11.36 -12.04 25.46
N TRP A 607 -12.24 -12.50 24.58
CA TRP A 607 -12.25 -12.18 23.16
C TRP A 607 -12.35 -10.68 22.79
N PHE A 608 -13.14 -9.85 23.48
CA PHE A 608 -13.39 -8.45 23.04
C PHE A 608 -12.22 -7.50 23.30
N ALA A 609 -11.61 -7.55 24.50
CA ALA A 609 -10.49 -6.69 24.84
C ALA A 609 -9.20 -7.04 24.07
N TRP A 610 -9.02 -8.31 23.69
CA TRP A 610 -7.76 -8.82 23.14
C TRP A 610 -7.66 -8.73 21.61
N LYS A 611 -8.81 -8.61 20.90
CA LYS A 611 -8.83 -8.56 19.42
C LYS A 611 -9.51 -7.32 18.82
N ALA A 612 -10.50 -6.73 19.49
CA ALA A 612 -11.23 -5.57 18.95
C ALA A 612 -10.63 -4.22 19.36
N ALA A 613 -9.96 -4.15 20.52
CA ALA A 613 -9.30 -2.94 21.02
C ALA A 613 -7.77 -2.96 20.85
N GLY A 614 -7.16 -4.09 20.50
CA GLY A 614 -5.71 -4.23 20.31
C GLY A 614 -4.88 -4.03 21.59
N VAL A 615 -5.49 -4.15 22.79
CA VAL A 615 -4.85 -3.89 24.08
C VAL A 615 -4.19 -5.16 24.61
N PRO A 616 -2.86 -5.19 24.85
CA PRO A 616 -2.19 -6.37 25.38
C PRO A 616 -2.53 -6.67 26.85
N ALA A 617 -2.38 -7.94 27.23
CA ALA A 617 -2.53 -8.39 28.62
C ALA A 617 -1.64 -7.63 29.61
N ALA A 618 -0.43 -7.22 29.19
CA ALA A 618 0.50 -6.45 30.00
C ALA A 618 -0.10 -5.09 30.43
N GLN A 619 -0.71 -4.35 29.49
CA GLN A 619 -1.37 -3.08 29.76
C GLN A 619 -2.60 -3.25 30.65
N ARG A 620 -3.42 -4.30 30.43
CA ARG A 620 -4.54 -4.65 31.33
C ARG A 620 -4.07 -4.89 32.76
N ASN A 621 -3.00 -5.66 32.93
CA ASN A 621 -2.45 -5.95 34.25
C ASN A 621 -2.00 -4.67 34.96
N MET A 622 -1.45 -3.69 34.25
CA MET A 622 -1.09 -2.39 34.82
C MET A 622 -2.30 -1.63 35.37
N ILE A 623 -3.44 -1.67 34.68
CA ILE A 623 -4.70 -1.05 35.17
C ILE A 623 -5.15 -1.70 36.48
N ILE A 624 -5.12 -3.03 36.54
CA ILE A 624 -5.54 -3.80 37.72
C ILE A 624 -4.61 -3.52 38.90
N THR A 625 -3.29 -3.53 38.67
CA THR A 625 -2.30 -3.22 39.72
C THR A 625 -2.49 -1.81 40.27
N ASP A 626 -2.66 -0.80 39.40
CA ASP A 626 -2.87 0.59 39.82
C ASP A 626 -4.16 0.74 40.64
N PHE A 627 -5.23 0.02 40.29
CA PHE A 627 -6.47 -0.03 41.08
C PHE A 627 -6.23 -0.64 42.48
N LEU A 628 -5.59 -1.82 42.56
CA LEU A 628 -5.32 -2.51 43.82
C LEU A 628 -4.46 -1.67 44.78
N GLU A 629 -3.45 -0.98 44.25
CA GLU A 629 -2.60 -0.07 45.02
C GLU A 629 -3.40 1.10 45.60
N ARG A 630 -4.29 1.73 44.81
CA ARG A 630 -5.12 2.84 45.27
C ARG A 630 -6.14 2.42 46.34
N THR A 631 -6.70 1.22 46.22
CA THR A 631 -7.67 0.70 47.20
C THR A 631 -7.02 0.11 48.45
N GLY A 632 -5.68 0.11 48.55
CA GLY A 632 -4.96 -0.45 49.69
C GLY A 632 -5.03 -1.98 49.78
N LEU A 633 -5.36 -2.67 48.68
CA LEU A 633 -5.49 -4.12 48.58
C LEU A 633 -4.20 -4.80 48.08
N ALA A 634 -3.10 -4.06 48.02
CA ALA A 634 -1.79 -4.53 47.60
C ALA A 634 -1.16 -5.46 48.66
N GLY A 635 -1.61 -6.72 48.74
CA GLY A 635 -1.13 -7.62 49.79
C GLY A 635 -1.72 -9.03 49.86
N GLY A 636 -2.20 -9.63 48.77
CA GLY A 636 -2.49 -11.08 48.75
C GLY A 636 -3.92 -11.52 48.37
N VAL A 637 -4.74 -10.64 47.79
CA VAL A 637 -6.00 -11.09 47.15
C VAL A 637 -5.63 -11.85 45.87
N LYS A 638 -6.03 -13.13 45.75
CA LYS A 638 -6.01 -13.85 44.45
C LYS A 638 -6.67 -12.94 43.41
N LYS A 639 -6.16 -12.89 42.17
CA LYS A 639 -6.77 -12.14 41.06
C LYS A 639 -8.16 -12.70 40.76
N ASP A 640 -9.14 -12.33 41.59
CA ASP A 640 -10.51 -12.76 41.42
C ASP A 640 -11.10 -12.02 40.21
N THR A 641 -11.89 -12.72 39.41
CA THR A 641 -12.47 -12.18 38.18
C THR A 641 -13.34 -10.95 38.47
N GLU A 642 -13.98 -10.91 39.63
CA GLU A 642 -14.77 -9.77 40.10
C GLU A 642 -13.94 -8.51 40.34
N VAL A 643 -12.79 -8.62 41.01
CA VAL A 643 -11.90 -7.48 41.29
C VAL A 643 -11.30 -6.92 40.00
N SER A 644 -10.94 -7.81 39.06
CA SER A 644 -10.47 -7.39 37.74
C SER A 644 -11.56 -6.66 36.96
N GLY A 645 -12.81 -7.13 37.02
CA GLY A 645 -13.94 -6.46 36.39
C GLY A 645 -14.19 -5.07 36.97
N GLN A 646 -14.15 -4.93 38.30
CA GLN A 646 -14.34 -3.63 38.95
C GLN A 646 -13.24 -2.62 38.58
N ALA A 647 -11.98 -3.06 38.50
CA ALA A 647 -10.87 -2.18 38.10
C ALA A 647 -11.06 -1.63 36.68
N ILE A 648 -11.44 -2.49 35.73
CA ILE A 648 -11.68 -2.09 34.32
C ILE A 648 -12.91 -1.19 34.22
N TRP A 649 -13.98 -1.51 34.95
CA TRP A 649 -15.16 -0.66 35.03
C TRP A 649 -14.83 0.75 35.47
N GLU A 650 -14.14 0.87 36.60
CA GLU A 650 -13.77 2.16 37.15
C GLU A 650 -12.82 2.92 36.21
N TYR A 651 -11.92 2.20 35.53
CA TYR A 651 -11.06 2.80 34.51
C TYR A 651 -11.88 3.43 33.38
N VAL A 652 -12.87 2.71 32.85
CA VAL A 652 -13.76 3.19 31.77
C VAL A 652 -14.65 4.35 32.23
N VAL A 653 -15.20 4.28 33.45
CA VAL A 653 -15.98 5.38 34.04
C VAL A 653 -15.13 6.64 34.18
N ASN A 654 -13.91 6.50 34.70
CA ASN A 654 -12.96 7.61 34.82
C ASN A 654 -12.43 8.11 33.47
N THR A 655 -12.53 7.31 32.39
CA THR A 655 -12.30 7.77 31.02
C THR A 655 -13.46 8.65 30.55
N LEU A 656 -14.69 8.13 30.58
CA LEU A 656 -15.81 8.69 29.83
C LEU A 656 -16.57 9.78 30.59
N ASP A 657 -16.83 9.62 31.89
CA ASP A 657 -17.63 10.59 32.65
C ASP A 657 -16.97 12.00 32.65
N PRO A 658 -15.65 12.15 32.89
CA PRO A 658 -14.99 13.45 32.81
C PRO A 658 -14.99 14.04 31.40
N VAL A 659 -14.82 13.22 30.36
CA VAL A 659 -14.82 13.68 28.96
C VAL A 659 -16.15 14.37 28.64
N VAL A 660 -17.27 13.72 28.97
CA VAL A 660 -18.59 14.28 28.68
C VAL A 660 -18.91 15.45 29.62
N LYS A 661 -18.32 15.50 30.81
CA LYS A 661 -18.49 16.60 31.74
C LYS A 661 -17.72 17.86 31.30
N ASP A 662 -16.49 17.71 30.83
CA ASP A 662 -15.52 18.81 30.73
C ASP A 662 -15.14 19.17 29.27
N THR A 663 -15.48 18.33 28.29
CA THR A 663 -15.20 18.60 26.86
C THR A 663 -16.46 18.55 26.02
N LEU A 664 -16.67 19.51 25.12
CA LEU A 664 -17.87 19.56 24.28
C LEU A 664 -17.67 18.68 23.03
N ILE A 665 -18.44 17.59 22.92
CA ILE A 665 -18.29 16.59 21.85
C ILE A 665 -18.59 17.18 20.47
N SER A 666 -19.61 18.02 20.37
CA SER A 666 -20.09 18.60 19.10
C SER A 666 -19.09 19.53 18.41
N ASN A 667 -18.15 20.13 19.16
CA ASN A 667 -17.31 21.22 18.66
C ASN A 667 -15.81 21.06 18.97
N ASP A 668 -15.45 20.55 20.16
CA ASP A 668 -14.04 20.52 20.59
C ASP A 668 -13.43 19.11 20.60
N ASN A 669 -14.25 18.09 20.87
CA ASN A 669 -13.79 16.71 21.04
C ASN A 669 -14.10 15.82 19.82
N TYR A 670 -13.29 15.97 18.77
CA TYR A 670 -13.48 15.26 17.51
C TYR A 670 -13.24 13.75 17.62
N PHE A 671 -12.50 13.28 18.62
CA PHE A 671 -12.20 11.86 18.82
C PHE A 671 -13.49 11.07 19.04
N TYR A 672 -14.26 11.49 20.04
CA TYR A 672 -15.54 10.87 20.35
C TYR A 672 -16.61 11.21 19.31
N TYR A 673 -16.61 12.43 18.78
CA TYR A 673 -17.52 12.81 17.69
C TYR A 673 -17.40 11.85 16.51
N LEU A 674 -16.16 11.57 16.06
CA LEU A 674 -15.88 10.65 14.97
C LEU A 674 -16.41 9.25 15.26
N CYS A 675 -16.15 8.71 16.46
CA CYS A 675 -16.61 7.38 16.83
C CYS A 675 -18.15 7.26 16.83
N LEU A 676 -18.86 8.33 17.18
CA LEU A 676 -20.31 8.37 17.21
C LEU A 676 -20.94 8.60 15.83
N GLN A 677 -20.33 9.45 14.99
CA GLN A 677 -20.89 9.88 13.71
C GLN A 677 -20.32 9.16 12.48
N GLY A 678 -19.16 8.51 12.62
CA GLY A 678 -18.41 7.89 11.51
C GLY A 678 -17.82 8.90 10.52
N ARG A 679 -17.79 10.19 10.88
CA ARG A 679 -17.21 11.30 10.10
C ARG A 679 -16.91 12.49 11.00
N TYR A 680 -16.06 13.40 10.54
CA TYR A 680 -15.87 14.70 11.18
C TYR A 680 -16.93 15.72 10.73
N SER A 681 -17.08 16.79 11.51
CA SER A 681 -17.86 17.97 11.12
C SER A 681 -16.92 19.13 10.80
N ARG A 682 -17.40 20.13 10.05
CA ARG A 682 -16.64 21.36 9.77
C ARG A 682 -16.29 22.17 11.01
N ARG A 683 -16.93 21.89 12.15
CA ARG A 683 -16.68 22.57 13.43
C ARG A 683 -15.78 21.73 14.34
N CYS A 684 -15.88 20.40 14.27
CA CYS A 684 -15.21 19.45 15.15
C CYS A 684 -14.38 18.46 14.32
N HIS A 685 -13.09 18.77 14.15
CA HIS A 685 -12.15 17.97 13.37
C HIS A 685 -10.69 18.19 13.84
N PRO A 686 -9.76 17.28 13.50
CA PRO A 686 -8.32 17.44 13.70
C PRO A 686 -7.75 18.73 13.09
N GLY A 687 -6.65 19.23 13.65
CA GLY A 687 -6.01 20.48 13.20
C GLY A 687 -5.55 20.41 11.73
N TYR A 688 -5.00 19.26 11.33
CA TYR A 688 -4.54 19.02 9.97
C TYR A 688 -5.66 19.07 8.91
N LEU A 689 -6.94 18.93 9.30
CA LEU A 689 -8.10 19.04 8.39
C LEU A 689 -8.60 20.49 8.21
N THR A 690 -7.99 21.48 8.86
CA THR A 690 -8.37 22.89 8.67
C THR A 690 -7.96 23.38 7.26
N PRO A 691 -8.71 24.35 6.66
CA PRO A 691 -8.29 24.97 5.41
C PRO A 691 -6.90 25.61 5.50
N LYS A 692 -6.57 26.19 6.67
CA LYS A 692 -5.27 26.80 6.95
C LYS A 692 -4.14 25.76 6.94
N ALA A 693 -4.35 24.60 7.57
CA ALA A 693 -3.38 23.50 7.54
C ALA A 693 -3.20 22.98 6.11
N HIS A 694 -4.28 22.86 5.34
CA HIS A 694 -4.19 22.44 3.94
C HIS A 694 -3.35 23.39 3.09
N VAL A 695 -3.57 24.70 3.17
CA VAL A 695 -2.72 25.67 2.45
C VAL A 695 -1.25 25.52 2.83
N LYS A 696 -0.95 25.31 4.12
CA LYS A 696 0.41 25.16 4.62
C LYS A 696 1.07 23.85 4.17
N LEU A 697 0.35 22.73 4.28
CA LEU A 697 0.86 21.38 4.00
C LEU A 697 0.85 21.03 2.50
N SER A 698 0.09 21.75 1.68
CA SER A 698 0.12 21.64 0.22
C SER A 698 1.24 22.45 -0.45
N MET A 699 2.03 23.21 0.32
CA MET A 699 3.18 23.92 -0.25
C MET A 699 4.19 22.93 -0.85
N PRO A 700 4.85 23.27 -1.97
CA PRO A 700 5.93 22.46 -2.50
C PRO A 700 6.97 22.16 -1.41
N ASN A 701 7.43 20.92 -1.34
CA ASN A 701 8.46 20.46 -0.40
C ASN A 701 8.06 20.47 1.09
N ALA A 702 6.78 20.66 1.43
CA ALA A 702 6.29 20.64 2.82
C ALA A 702 6.63 19.35 3.58
N PHE A 703 6.80 18.23 2.86
CA PHE A 703 7.10 16.91 3.40
C PHE A 703 8.51 16.41 3.08
N ASP A 704 9.44 17.27 2.67
CA ASP A 704 10.83 16.86 2.40
C ASP A 704 11.53 16.26 3.65
N GLY A 705 11.10 16.71 4.83
CA GLY A 705 11.51 16.19 6.13
C GLY A 705 10.75 14.94 6.60
N LEU A 706 9.84 14.36 5.81
CA LEU A 706 9.11 13.15 6.21
C LEU A 706 9.88 11.88 5.84
N ARG A 707 10.05 10.97 6.81
CA ARG A 707 10.55 9.61 6.59
C ARG A 707 9.58 8.61 7.22
N ILE A 708 9.00 7.75 6.40
CA ILE A 708 8.06 6.70 6.81
C ILE A 708 8.81 5.37 6.85
N HIS A 709 8.96 4.81 8.04
CA HIS A 709 9.66 3.57 8.33
C HIS A 709 8.66 2.47 8.61
N THR A 710 8.79 1.35 7.91
CA THR A 710 7.95 0.16 8.16
C THR A 710 8.74 -0.86 8.94
N ASP A 711 8.80 -0.67 10.26
CA ASP A 711 9.64 -1.47 11.15
C ASP A 711 9.35 -1.28 12.63
N GLU A 712 10.02 -2.09 13.46
CA GLU A 712 10.10 -1.89 14.90
C GLU A 712 10.93 -0.65 15.25
N ILE A 713 10.53 0.06 16.31
CA ILE A 713 11.18 1.29 16.80
C ILE A 713 12.68 1.09 17.01
N ASN A 714 13.10 -0.04 17.60
CA ASN A 714 14.51 -0.32 17.87
C ASN A 714 15.32 -0.55 16.59
N GLU A 715 14.74 -1.19 15.56
CA GLU A 715 15.39 -1.37 14.26
C GLU A 715 15.61 -0.04 13.55
N VAL A 716 14.62 0.87 13.62
CA VAL A 716 14.74 2.22 13.07
C VAL A 716 15.80 3.02 13.80
N ILE A 717 15.75 3.06 15.13
CA ILE A 717 16.69 3.81 15.97
C ILE A 717 18.14 3.35 15.74
N ALA A 718 18.37 2.05 15.57
CA ALA A 718 19.70 1.50 15.30
C ALA A 718 20.31 2.00 13.98
N ARG A 719 19.48 2.52 13.06
CA ARG A 719 19.88 3.04 11.75
C ARG A 719 19.82 4.57 11.66
N ILE A 720 19.53 5.25 12.76
CA ILE A 720 19.59 6.70 12.88
C ILE A 720 20.94 7.08 13.49
N THR A 721 21.57 8.12 12.95
CA THR A 721 22.83 8.64 13.48
C THR A 721 22.69 8.98 14.98
N PRO A 722 23.57 8.48 15.87
CA PRO A 722 23.52 8.79 17.30
C PRO A 722 23.53 10.28 17.61
N GLY A 723 22.80 10.70 18.64
CA GLY A 723 22.76 12.08 19.10
C GLY A 723 22.03 13.09 18.19
N THR A 724 21.24 12.63 17.21
CA THR A 724 20.51 13.50 16.27
C THR A 724 19.06 13.76 16.67
N LEU A 725 18.39 12.77 17.26
CA LEU A 725 16.99 12.91 17.65
C LEU A 725 16.83 13.94 18.77
N THR A 726 15.80 14.76 18.67
CA THR A 726 15.48 15.81 19.65
C THR A 726 14.28 15.43 20.50
N ILE A 727 13.31 14.75 19.88
CA ILE A 727 12.04 14.34 20.43
C ILE A 727 11.77 12.90 19.99
N ALA A 728 11.36 12.05 20.92
CA ALA A 728 10.82 10.73 20.62
C ALA A 728 9.42 10.59 21.23
N VAL A 729 8.43 10.24 20.42
CA VAL A 729 7.04 10.06 20.84
C VAL A 729 6.70 8.57 20.70
N VAL A 730 6.87 7.84 21.79
CA VAL A 730 6.70 6.37 21.85
C VAL A 730 5.33 5.95 22.37
N MET A 731 4.47 6.91 22.70
CA MET A 731 3.10 6.68 23.19
C MET A 731 3.05 5.64 24.31
N ASP A 732 2.09 4.71 24.25
CA ASP A 732 1.89 3.63 25.20
C ASP A 732 2.57 2.33 24.80
N SER A 733 3.47 2.34 23.80
CA SER A 733 4.19 1.14 23.37
C SER A 733 4.94 0.47 24.52
N MET A 734 5.35 1.26 25.53
CA MET A 734 6.05 0.75 26.71
C MET A 734 5.13 -0.08 27.63
N ASP A 735 3.81 0.14 27.61
CA ASP A 735 2.84 -0.64 28.40
C ASP A 735 2.71 -2.09 27.88
N TRP A 736 3.20 -2.35 26.66
CA TRP A 736 3.08 -3.64 25.99
C TRP A 736 4.20 -4.59 26.41
N PHE A 737 5.28 -4.07 27.00
CA PHE A 737 6.41 -4.89 27.42
C PHE A 737 6.11 -5.71 28.67
N ASN A 738 6.72 -6.89 28.72
CA ASN A 738 6.70 -7.72 29.90
C ASN A 738 7.64 -7.14 30.97
N PRO A 739 7.18 -6.85 32.21
CA PRO A 739 8.01 -6.30 33.28
C PRO A 739 9.24 -7.13 33.66
N ILE A 740 9.23 -8.43 33.36
CA ILE A 740 10.31 -9.37 33.70
C ILE A 740 11.40 -9.36 32.63
N LYS A 741 11.07 -9.01 31.39
CA LYS A 741 12.02 -9.02 30.27
C LYS A 741 12.82 -7.71 30.20
N GLU A 742 13.97 -7.76 29.53
CA GLU A 742 14.84 -6.58 29.37
C GLU A 742 14.42 -5.62 28.23
N ASP A 743 13.33 -5.90 27.52
CA ASP A 743 12.99 -5.20 26.28
C ASP A 743 12.76 -3.69 26.51
N ALA A 744 12.13 -3.31 27.62
CA ALA A 744 11.97 -1.90 28.00
C ALA A 744 13.33 -1.22 28.27
N SER A 745 14.26 -1.90 28.94
CA SER A 745 15.61 -1.39 29.19
C SER A 745 16.42 -1.27 27.88
N LYS A 746 16.28 -2.24 26.97
CA LYS A 746 16.92 -2.20 25.65
C LYS A 746 16.43 -1.00 24.84
N GLN A 747 15.12 -0.77 24.79
CA GLN A 747 14.56 0.40 24.09
C GLN A 747 14.98 1.71 24.76
N ALA A 748 15.02 1.78 26.10
CA ALA A 748 15.54 2.96 26.81
C ALA A 748 17.01 3.25 26.45
N ARG A 749 17.87 2.23 26.35
CA ARG A 749 19.27 2.39 25.90
C ARG A 749 19.36 2.86 24.45
N ALA A 750 18.57 2.27 23.55
CA ALA A 750 18.54 2.67 22.14
C ALA A 750 18.11 4.14 21.98
N LEU A 751 17.07 4.55 22.71
CA LEU A 751 16.63 5.95 22.76
C LEU A 751 17.69 6.87 23.37
N ASN A 752 18.43 6.42 24.39
CA ASN A 752 19.54 7.20 24.95
C ASN A 752 20.58 7.49 23.86
N ASN A 753 21.04 6.45 23.15
CA ASN A 753 22.07 6.59 22.11
C ASN A 753 21.65 7.51 20.95
N SER A 754 20.38 7.48 20.54
CA SER A 754 19.89 8.26 19.40
C SER A 754 19.52 9.70 19.74
N LEU A 755 19.08 9.98 20.96
CA LEU A 755 18.71 11.34 21.40
C LEU A 755 19.95 12.19 21.68
N LYS A 756 19.91 13.46 21.27
CA LYS A 756 20.85 14.47 21.75
C LYS A 756 20.74 14.66 23.25
N MET A 757 21.81 15.15 23.88
CA MET A 757 21.75 15.57 25.28
C MET A 757 20.64 16.60 25.50
N GLY A 758 19.81 16.39 26.52
CA GLY A 758 18.61 17.20 26.78
C GLY A 758 17.41 16.87 25.88
N GLY A 759 17.52 15.92 24.95
CA GLY A 759 16.42 15.36 24.17
C GLY A 759 15.33 14.76 25.05
N ARG A 760 14.11 14.70 24.53
CA ARG A 760 12.90 14.43 25.32
C ARG A 760 12.11 13.27 24.73
N ILE A 761 11.68 12.35 25.57
CA ILE A 761 10.76 11.28 25.22
C ILE A 761 9.40 11.60 25.80
N LEU A 762 8.35 11.60 24.96
CA LEU A 762 6.96 11.64 25.40
C LEU A 762 6.40 10.22 25.40
N LEU A 763 5.88 9.81 26.55
CA LEU A 763 5.18 8.53 26.70
C LEU A 763 3.86 8.73 27.43
N ARG A 764 2.91 7.84 27.14
CA ARG A 764 1.58 7.76 27.77
C ARG A 764 1.42 6.38 28.38
N SER A 765 0.67 6.25 29.47
CA SER A 765 0.49 4.97 30.13
C SER A 765 -0.91 4.78 30.70
N ALA A 766 -1.39 3.55 30.69
CA ALA A 766 -2.60 3.11 31.37
C ALA A 766 -2.44 3.07 32.91
N SER A 767 -1.23 3.21 33.46
CA SER A 767 -0.98 3.35 34.90
C SER A 767 -0.58 4.77 35.29
N ILE A 768 -0.83 5.16 36.55
CA ILE A 768 -0.33 6.42 37.12
C ILE A 768 1.15 6.35 37.48
N LYS A 769 1.66 5.15 37.76
CA LYS A 769 3.06 4.85 38.11
C LYS A 769 3.57 3.67 37.27
N PRO A 770 3.92 3.91 35.99
CA PRO A 770 4.42 2.85 35.13
C PRO A 770 5.75 2.28 35.65
N TRP A 771 5.87 0.94 35.70
CA TRP A 771 7.05 0.23 36.22
C TRP A 771 8.34 0.53 35.43
N TYR A 772 8.22 0.79 34.13
CA TYR A 772 9.36 1.03 33.23
C TYR A 772 9.95 2.45 33.37
N ILE A 773 9.34 3.36 34.13
CA ILE A 773 9.93 4.67 34.42
C ILE A 773 11.29 4.51 35.10
N LYS A 774 11.38 3.58 36.05
CA LYS A 774 12.65 3.22 36.70
C LYS A 774 13.70 2.74 35.69
N LYS A 775 13.26 2.04 34.62
CA LYS A 775 14.17 1.60 33.55
C LYS A 775 14.70 2.77 32.73
N PHE A 776 13.91 3.81 32.47
CA PHE A 776 14.43 5.03 31.88
C PHE A 776 15.43 5.75 32.79
N GLU A 777 15.15 5.83 34.10
CA GLU A 777 16.06 6.46 35.07
C GLU A 777 17.40 5.73 35.19
N GLU A 778 17.35 4.39 35.30
CA GLU A 778 18.52 3.51 35.24
C GLU A 778 19.32 3.71 33.93
N ASN A 779 18.64 4.11 32.85
CA ASN A 779 19.23 4.33 31.54
C ASN A 779 19.47 5.82 31.18
N GLY A 780 19.75 6.67 32.18
CA GLY A 780 20.34 8.00 31.97
C GLY A 780 19.33 9.12 31.67
N PHE A 781 18.06 8.87 31.98
CA PHE A 781 16.99 9.86 31.86
C PHE A 781 16.53 10.37 33.23
N VAL A 782 15.97 11.58 33.25
CA VAL A 782 15.12 12.05 34.35
C VAL A 782 13.69 12.05 33.86
N ALA A 783 12.83 11.27 34.52
CA ALA A 783 11.43 11.17 34.19
C ALA A 783 10.60 12.16 35.02
N ARG A 784 9.69 12.87 34.37
CA ARG A 784 8.72 13.74 35.03
C ARG A 784 7.32 13.42 34.54
N ARG A 785 6.41 13.12 35.46
CA ARG A 785 4.99 13.02 35.15
C ARG A 785 4.45 14.42 34.87
N VAL A 786 3.95 14.62 33.66
CA VAL A 786 3.45 15.92 33.17
C VAL A 786 1.93 15.96 33.07
N GLY A 787 1.27 14.80 33.13
CA GLY A 787 -0.17 14.68 33.21
C GLY A 787 -0.56 13.43 34.01
N ALA A 788 -1.67 13.51 34.74
CA ALA A 788 -2.24 12.41 35.48
C ALA A 788 -3.76 12.56 35.53
N ARG A 789 -4.47 11.45 35.30
CA ARG A 789 -5.92 11.36 35.36
C ARG A 789 -6.32 10.81 36.72
N PHE A 790 -6.95 11.66 37.52
CA PHE A 790 -7.60 11.27 38.77
C PHE A 790 -9.12 11.20 38.58
N PRO A 791 -9.85 10.46 39.43
CA PRO A 791 -11.30 10.36 39.33
C PRO A 791 -11.96 11.74 39.22
N GLY A 792 -12.82 11.90 38.20
CA GLY A 792 -13.55 13.16 37.95
C GLY A 792 -12.77 14.26 37.21
N SER A 793 -11.56 13.98 36.70
CA SER A 793 -10.74 14.93 35.94
C SER A 793 -10.31 14.38 34.57
N CYS A 794 -10.10 15.26 33.59
CA CYS A 794 -9.51 14.93 32.30
C CYS A 794 -8.01 15.24 32.24
N ILE A 795 -7.21 14.33 31.70
CA ILE A 795 -5.81 14.60 31.35
C ILE A 795 -5.68 15.33 30.00
N ASP A 796 -6.54 14.97 29.04
CA ASP A 796 -6.66 15.56 27.71
C ASP A 796 -8.07 15.29 27.14
N ARG A 797 -8.32 15.65 25.88
CA ARG A 797 -9.65 15.47 25.25
C ARG A 797 -9.99 14.00 24.99
N VAL A 798 -9.00 13.12 24.87
CA VAL A 798 -9.24 11.68 24.70
C VAL A 798 -9.48 11.03 26.06
N ASN A 799 -8.72 11.45 27.07
CA ASN A 799 -8.74 10.97 28.45
C ASN A 799 -8.55 9.45 28.61
N MET A 800 -7.98 8.77 27.61
CA MET A 800 -7.82 7.31 27.61
C MET A 800 -6.73 6.85 28.58
N TYR A 801 -5.62 7.56 28.65
CA TYR A 801 -4.46 7.18 29.45
C TYR A 801 -4.55 7.72 30.88
N ALA A 802 -4.00 6.97 31.83
CA ALA A 802 -3.94 7.38 33.22
C ALA A 802 -2.84 8.42 33.45
N SER A 803 -1.71 8.36 32.75
CA SER A 803 -0.65 9.35 32.90
C SER A 803 0.11 9.66 31.62
N THR A 804 0.78 10.82 31.62
CA THR A 804 1.70 11.26 30.56
C THR A 804 3.01 11.67 31.20
N TRP A 805 4.12 11.28 30.60
CA TRP A 805 5.46 11.52 31.13
C TRP A 805 6.39 12.10 30.07
N ILE A 806 7.32 12.92 30.52
CA ILE A 806 8.48 13.35 29.74
C ILE A 806 9.73 12.78 30.39
N CYS A 807 10.48 11.96 29.65
CA CYS A 807 11.81 11.50 30.05
C CYS A 807 12.87 12.34 29.32
N LYS A 808 13.65 13.13 30.07
CA LYS A 808 14.72 13.99 29.51
C LYS A 808 16.06 13.31 29.66
N LYS A 809 16.83 13.21 28.56
CA LYS A 809 18.20 12.67 28.58
C LYS A 809 19.11 13.61 29.37
N ILE A 810 19.75 13.11 30.42
CA ILE A 810 20.70 13.87 31.26
C ILE A 810 22.10 13.25 31.30
N LYS A 811 22.24 12.00 30.88
CA LYS A 811 23.50 11.26 30.92
C LYS A 811 23.61 10.34 29.71
N GLU A 812 24.78 10.35 29.09
CA GLU A 812 25.17 9.37 28.07
C GLU A 812 25.46 8.02 28.73
N ILE A 813 24.98 6.94 28.12
CA ILE A 813 25.33 5.57 28.53
C ILE A 813 26.18 4.95 27.44
N PHE A 814 27.48 4.85 27.71
CA PHE A 814 28.37 4.07 26.87
C PHE A 814 28.10 2.58 27.11
N PRO A 815 27.92 1.76 26.06
CA PRO A 815 27.82 0.33 26.23
C PRO A 815 29.10 -0.18 26.90
N SER A 816 28.95 -0.94 27.98
CA SER A 816 30.03 -1.78 28.50
C SER A 816 30.36 -2.84 27.44
N ASN A 817 31.50 -2.64 26.77
CA ASN A 817 32.09 -3.40 25.66
C ASN A 817 31.43 -3.24 24.27
N PRO A 818 32.17 -2.80 23.25
CA PRO A 818 31.74 -2.91 21.86
C PRO A 818 31.96 -4.38 21.44
N VAL A 819 30.94 -5.22 21.61
CA VAL A 819 30.88 -6.42 20.77
C VAL A 819 30.66 -5.88 19.36
N MET A 820 31.66 -6.04 18.50
CA MET A 820 31.52 -5.81 17.07
C MET A 820 30.25 -6.52 16.62
N CYS A 821 29.19 -5.76 16.34
CA CYS A 821 28.06 -6.28 15.60
C CYS A 821 28.59 -6.45 14.17
N THR A 822 29.20 -7.60 13.90
CA THR A 822 29.36 -8.07 12.53
C THR A 822 27.95 -8.14 11.98
N THR A 823 27.61 -7.19 11.11
CA THR A 823 26.50 -7.32 10.17
C THR A 823 26.70 -8.64 9.45
N SER A 824 26.01 -9.68 9.89
CA SER A 824 26.00 -10.96 9.21
C SER A 824 25.41 -10.70 7.82
N PRO A 825 26.04 -11.19 6.73
CA PRO A 825 25.36 -11.22 5.45
C PRO A 825 24.09 -12.05 5.65
N LEU A 826 22.98 -11.59 5.08
CA LEU A 826 21.78 -12.40 4.91
C LEU A 826 22.12 -13.60 4.03
N THR A 827 22.67 -14.65 4.62
CA THR A 827 22.62 -15.99 4.06
C THR A 827 21.20 -16.48 4.26
N LEU A 828 20.49 -16.68 3.14
CA LEU A 828 19.30 -17.51 3.08
C LEU A 828 19.64 -18.89 3.66
N GLU A 829 19.41 -19.09 4.96
CA GLU A 829 19.44 -20.42 5.56
C GLU A 829 18.28 -21.24 4.99
N ARG A 830 18.63 -22.22 4.16
CA ARG A 830 17.76 -23.36 3.86
C ARG A 830 17.42 -24.05 5.18
N THR A 831 16.20 -23.87 5.66
CA THR A 831 15.65 -24.66 6.77
C THR A 831 15.47 -26.11 6.32
N ASN A 832 16.48 -26.94 6.61
CA ASN A 832 16.30 -28.36 6.88
C ASN A 832 16.39 -28.55 8.39
N SER A 833 15.27 -28.73 9.07
CA SER A 833 15.26 -29.37 10.38
C SER A 833 13.96 -30.15 10.58
N SER A 834 14.09 -31.45 10.41
CA SER A 834 13.23 -32.47 10.98
C SER A 834 13.20 -32.36 12.52
N SER A 835 12.02 -32.64 13.07
CA SER A 835 11.75 -33.14 14.42
C SER A 835 12.26 -32.34 15.63
N SER A 836 11.37 -31.56 16.24
CA SER A 836 11.20 -31.57 17.71
C SER A 836 9.85 -30.96 18.09
N SER A 837 9.01 -31.82 18.70
CA SER A 837 7.83 -31.57 19.53
C SER A 837 6.91 -30.39 19.18
N MET A 838 5.83 -30.73 18.46
CA MET A 838 4.51 -30.13 18.69
C MET A 838 4.10 -30.41 20.13
N ASP A 839 4.06 -29.37 20.96
CA ASP A 839 3.09 -29.14 22.03
C ASP A 839 3.40 -27.75 22.60
N ASP A 840 2.37 -27.00 22.99
CA ASP A 840 2.39 -25.62 23.49
C ASP A 840 2.33 -24.47 22.47
N LEU A 841 1.32 -24.52 21.58
CA LEU A 841 0.66 -23.33 21.04
C LEU A 841 -0.83 -23.64 20.80
N GLU A 842 -1.62 -23.62 21.87
CA GLU A 842 -3.09 -23.51 21.77
C GLU A 842 -3.49 -22.04 21.68
N ILE A 843 -4.35 -21.79 20.68
CA ILE A 843 -4.95 -20.52 20.24
C ILE A 843 -6.12 -20.13 21.14
#